data_AF-A0A662SIW2-F1
#
_entry.id   AF-A0A662SIW2-F1
#
_cell.length_a   1.000
_cell.length_b   1.000
_cell.length_c   1.000
_cell.angle_alpha   90.00
_cell.angle_beta   90.00
_cell.angle_gamma   90.00
#
_symmetry.space_group_name_H-M   'P 1'
#
loop_
_entity.id
_entity.type
_entity.pdbx_description
1 polymer ?
#
loop_
_entity_poly.entity_id
_entity_poly.type
_entity_poly.pdbx_seq_one_letter_code
_entity_poly.pdbx_strand_id
1 'polypeptide(L)'
;MLVLLLGGNLISIKLLRVRMRWLILLLILLVIPIQVNLTSSEGSWWNEEWYYRIPIVVTSGSETLEGIVSVEINLTKMFQELNVDGEPDIGSIRIVHGSSEVPFTLSFSRESKIDDLEGSLDNWEFSSHIVSERVEDAAQGSYSLKFRKGTIEEARNVLKLDQKTLRESNIISFLAKGNFTAILRDKSFPKEISRTEVSSNEYRRYFIQYNPELLSEGREYILSFAPRDYFSYNFVDDVKFVSGNVVAKWSTSIPAGERKVFYLYFNALDKEFESLPLYNVQGAEKEFSVELGNPEGFRAIIELQEGSIFSGIIEVRAKVLENLSNIVKVQYRVDYSENLSWDANWGLLGEMKFEQGEWVGELDTTRAYDGLHVITVKAFEESGRTATANVMVYFRNVQYEEPVNLNPSAEEFTFCVLGDNRPGSSKSPMPRIFWQIVRAICDENPDMVFNTGDIVYAGEFKEYIRFREVVSLLNVPLFIARGNHEVSIGKAGEENYRHFFDVPGFSYNSYYSFDYGNSHFIILNANIQEHKYSVDEPQLSWFINDMEAHKDSEHIFIFVHQPIYEYAHGLENETSERTLEETIEKNAFYPHRIYVFQGHEHLYYNSSQNNVMSYITGGGGAELDPQYPDETLFFHFLKVTVRGSEVNVEVIRPLVLEINEPKSNVTYSSEPYLRIKGRAQTNCRLTINEKEVSILPAGVFESRFKLSVGKNEVVVRVEDPNTGESLTRKIIAYYKPTLEVNLPDRLASGSELRVKVTSLGSPVEGVALMINDQKAITDTSGYAKIVIPSVTEEKRLVFVATKEGYTDFVRVVTISPAILTPYKWLVLAIIVVIAVLLIFRLMRKRS
;
A
#
# COMPACT_ATOMS: atom_id res chain seq x y z
N MET A 1 18.89 -43.96 -51.78
CA MET A 1 19.83 -45.09 -51.98
C MET A 1 19.54 -46.11 -50.88
N LEU A 2 18.62 -47.06 -51.11
CA LEU A 2 18.86 -48.47 -51.50
C LEU A 2 19.74 -49.20 -50.43
N VAL A 3 19.31 -50.25 -49.69
CA VAL A 3 18.60 -51.46 -50.15
C VAL A 3 18.17 -52.36 -48.96
N LEU A 4 16.90 -52.85 -49.03
CA LEU A 4 16.34 -54.18 -48.66
C LEU A 4 16.34 -54.66 -47.18
N LEU A 5 15.36 -55.40 -46.64
CA LEU A 5 14.05 -55.98 -47.05
C LEU A 5 13.37 -56.54 -45.77
N LEU A 6 12.02 -56.60 -45.78
CA LEU A 6 11.10 -57.62 -45.21
C LEU A 6 11.41 -58.14 -43.77
N GLY A 7 10.52 -58.01 -42.78
CA GLY A 7 9.12 -58.42 -42.77
C GLY A 7 8.93 -59.49 -41.67
N GLY A 8 7.77 -59.55 -41.02
CA GLY A 8 7.34 -60.74 -40.28
C GLY A 8 7.17 -60.58 -38.77
N ASN A 9 5.92 -60.34 -38.40
CA ASN A 9 5.32 -60.30 -37.07
C ASN A 9 5.40 -61.63 -36.27
N LEU A 10 5.66 -61.46 -34.97
CA LEU A 10 4.91 -61.99 -33.81
C LEU A 10 4.80 -63.51 -33.49
N ILE A 11 5.15 -63.78 -32.21
CA ILE A 11 4.55 -64.71 -31.22
C ILE A 11 5.09 -66.16 -31.20
N SER A 12 5.93 -66.50 -30.20
CA SER A 12 5.50 -66.98 -28.87
C SER A 12 6.67 -67.51 -28.01
N ILE A 13 6.45 -67.58 -26.68
CA ILE A 13 7.19 -68.37 -25.64
C ILE A 13 8.51 -67.69 -25.17
N LYS A 14 8.59 -66.95 -24.05
CA LYS A 14 8.33 -67.24 -22.62
C LYS A 14 9.18 -68.42 -22.07
N LEU A 15 10.05 -68.09 -21.11
CA LEU A 15 10.93 -68.95 -20.29
C LEU A 15 12.24 -69.46 -20.93
N LEU A 16 13.30 -68.65 -20.84
CA LEU A 16 14.62 -69.02 -20.28
C LEU A 16 15.62 -67.88 -20.58
N ARG A 17 15.65 -66.81 -19.77
CA ARG A 17 16.76 -65.82 -19.69
C ARG A 17 16.46 -64.73 -18.64
N VAL A 18 16.23 -65.12 -17.39
CA VAL A 18 16.13 -64.15 -16.26
C VAL A 18 17.23 -64.36 -15.21
N ARG A 19 18.10 -65.37 -15.35
CA ARG A 19 19.09 -65.73 -14.31
C ARG A 19 20.57 -65.42 -14.60
N MET A 20 20.89 -64.51 -15.53
CA MET A 20 22.31 -64.24 -15.83
C MET A 20 22.68 -62.77 -16.11
N ARG A 21 21.83 -61.81 -15.74
CA ARG A 21 22.19 -60.37 -15.73
C ARG A 21 22.13 -59.71 -14.35
N TRP A 22 21.51 -60.36 -13.37
CA TRP A 22 21.43 -59.86 -11.98
C TRP A 22 22.63 -60.21 -11.10
N LEU A 23 23.48 -61.17 -11.49
CA LEU A 23 24.68 -61.53 -10.71
C LEU A 23 25.91 -60.67 -11.01
N ILE A 24 25.96 -59.97 -12.16
CA ILE A 24 27.13 -59.15 -12.54
C ILE A 24 26.98 -57.69 -12.07
N LEU A 25 25.75 -57.21 -11.84
CA LEU A 25 25.51 -55.90 -11.24
C LEU A 25 25.62 -55.90 -9.71
N LEU A 26 25.46 -57.05 -9.05
CA LEU A 26 25.57 -57.17 -7.59
C LEU A 26 27.03 -57.26 -7.09
N LEU A 27 27.99 -57.52 -7.98
CA LEU A 27 29.41 -57.69 -7.64
C LEU A 27 30.27 -56.43 -7.89
N ILE A 28 29.71 -55.38 -8.52
CA ILE A 28 30.39 -54.08 -8.70
C ILE A 28 30.04 -53.10 -7.57
N LEU A 29 29.08 -53.44 -6.69
CA LEU A 29 28.67 -52.63 -5.54
C LEU A 29 29.45 -52.89 -4.24
N LEU A 30 30.52 -53.70 -4.26
CA LEU A 30 31.21 -54.16 -3.04
C LEU A 30 32.65 -53.66 -2.83
N VAL A 31 33.15 -52.70 -3.61
CA VAL A 31 34.49 -52.11 -3.36
C VAL A 31 34.52 -50.61 -3.64
N ILE A 32 33.87 -49.83 -2.79
CA ILE A 32 34.22 -48.41 -2.57
C ILE A 32 34.21 -48.21 -1.05
N PRO A 33 35.32 -47.77 -0.41
CA PRO A 33 35.29 -47.42 1.00
C PRO A 33 34.39 -46.21 1.17
N ILE A 34 33.21 -46.41 1.73
CA ILE A 34 32.36 -45.32 2.22
C ILE A 34 33.09 -44.75 3.43
N GLN A 35 33.80 -43.64 3.24
CA GLN A 35 34.09 -42.74 4.35
C GLN A 35 32.75 -42.25 4.88
N VAL A 36 32.33 -42.79 6.03
CA VAL A 36 31.22 -42.26 6.79
C VAL A 36 31.72 -40.94 7.41
N ASN A 37 31.60 -39.85 6.65
CA ASN A 37 31.50 -38.54 7.25
C ASN A 37 30.12 -38.46 7.89
N LEU A 38 30.08 -38.64 9.21
CA LEU A 38 28.96 -38.17 10.03
C LEU A 38 29.01 -36.63 10.06
N THR A 39 28.58 -36.03 8.97
CA THR A 39 28.05 -34.66 8.98
C THR A 39 26.55 -34.81 8.94
N SER A 40 25.89 -34.56 10.06
CA SER A 40 24.45 -34.31 10.12
C SER A 40 24.14 -33.12 9.22
N SER A 41 23.84 -33.37 7.96
CA SER A 41 23.17 -32.40 7.12
C SER A 41 21.73 -32.33 7.60
N GLU A 42 21.44 -31.46 8.56
CA GLU A 42 20.13 -30.83 8.67
C GLU A 42 19.90 -30.11 7.34
N GLY A 43 19.33 -30.85 6.39
CA GLY A 43 19.03 -30.36 5.06
C GLY A 43 17.99 -29.25 5.14
N SER A 44 18.35 -28.11 4.55
CA SER A 44 17.60 -26.88 4.39
C SER A 44 16.19 -27.11 3.84
N TRP A 45 15.21 -27.15 4.74
CA TRP A 45 13.81 -26.97 4.38
C TRP A 45 13.28 -25.60 4.77
N TRP A 46 14.17 -24.74 5.29
CA TRP A 46 13.84 -23.35 5.52
C TRP A 46 13.25 -22.78 4.23
N ASN A 47 11.95 -22.54 4.22
CA ASN A 47 11.36 -21.79 3.13
C ASN A 47 11.84 -20.34 3.33
N GLU A 48 12.53 -19.80 2.34
CA GLU A 48 13.13 -18.45 2.36
C GLU A 48 12.09 -17.35 2.58
N GLU A 49 10.80 -17.66 2.37
CA GLU A 49 9.67 -16.78 2.66
C GLU A 49 9.41 -16.59 4.16
N TRP A 50 9.98 -17.43 5.03
CA TRP A 50 9.79 -17.34 6.48
C TRP A 50 10.96 -16.65 7.16
N TYR A 51 10.67 -15.72 8.08
CA TYR A 51 11.69 -14.85 8.68
C TYR A 51 11.99 -15.19 10.15
N TYR A 52 11.01 -15.72 10.87
CA TYR A 52 11.11 -15.97 12.31
C TYR A 52 10.62 -17.37 12.66
N ARG A 53 11.20 -17.96 13.72
CA ARG A 53 10.75 -19.24 14.25
C ARG A 53 10.98 -19.38 15.75
N ILE A 54 10.46 -20.45 16.34
CA ILE A 54 10.83 -20.90 17.68
C ILE A 54 11.01 -22.43 17.68
N PRO A 55 12.16 -22.96 18.17
CA PRO A 55 12.32 -24.39 18.39
C PRO A 55 11.45 -24.84 19.55
N ILE A 56 10.78 -25.97 19.35
CA ILE A 56 9.92 -26.61 20.32
C ILE A 56 10.46 -28.04 20.51
N VAL A 57 11.10 -28.27 21.64
CA VAL A 57 11.63 -29.59 22.00
C VAL A 57 10.52 -30.37 22.69
N VAL A 58 10.16 -31.52 22.12
CA VAL A 58 9.15 -32.42 22.65
C VAL A 58 9.84 -33.72 23.02
N THR A 59 9.69 -34.15 24.27
CA THR A 59 10.37 -35.31 24.83
C THR A 59 9.36 -36.33 25.35
N SER A 60 9.62 -37.61 25.10
CA SER A 60 8.92 -38.71 25.76
C SER A 60 9.70 -39.17 27.00
N GLY A 61 8.98 -39.63 28.03
CA GLY A 61 9.60 -40.21 29.22
C GLY A 61 10.21 -41.59 28.96
N SER A 62 9.96 -42.54 29.86
CA SER A 62 10.46 -43.92 29.71
C SER A 62 9.67 -44.78 28.71
N GLU A 63 8.64 -44.24 28.06
CA GLU A 63 7.76 -44.96 27.16
C GLU A 63 7.58 -44.20 25.84
N THR A 64 7.37 -44.94 24.76
CA THR A 64 7.02 -44.36 23.47
C THR A 64 5.64 -43.72 23.57
N LEU A 65 5.56 -42.42 23.30
CA LEU A 65 4.31 -41.66 23.34
C LEU A 65 3.85 -41.33 21.91
N GLU A 66 2.59 -41.62 21.62
CA GLU A 66 1.89 -41.16 20.42
C GLU A 66 0.64 -40.39 20.85
N GLY A 67 0.50 -39.16 20.36
CA GLY A 67 -0.57 -38.27 20.78
C GLY A 67 -0.44 -36.87 20.22
N ILE A 68 -1.23 -35.96 20.79
CA ILE A 68 -1.25 -34.54 20.43
C ILE A 68 -0.27 -33.79 21.33
N VAL A 69 0.63 -33.02 20.71
CA VAL A 69 1.42 -31.98 21.38
C VAL A 69 0.59 -30.70 21.37
N SER A 70 0.53 -30.01 22.50
CA SER A 70 -0.14 -28.71 22.63
C SER A 70 0.83 -27.71 23.23
N VAL A 71 1.04 -26.59 22.54
CA VAL A 71 2.01 -25.58 22.95
C VAL A 71 1.37 -24.21 22.90
N GLU A 72 1.41 -23.52 24.04
CA GLU A 72 0.95 -22.13 24.17
C GLU A 72 2.14 -21.18 23.99
N ILE A 73 1.97 -20.20 23.11
CA ILE A 73 3.04 -19.36 22.57
C ILE A 73 2.57 -17.91 22.56
N ASN A 74 3.31 -17.03 23.23
CA ASN A 74 3.03 -15.60 23.22
C ASN A 74 3.80 -14.92 22.08
N LEU A 75 3.20 -14.87 20.89
CA LEU A 75 3.87 -14.32 19.70
C LEU A 75 4.22 -12.83 19.84
N THR A 76 3.41 -12.03 20.54
CA THR A 76 3.73 -10.62 20.79
C THR A 76 4.97 -10.48 21.66
N LYS A 77 5.06 -11.24 22.76
CA LYS A 77 6.25 -11.28 23.61
C LYS A 77 7.46 -11.75 22.82
N MET A 78 7.28 -12.70 21.90
CA MET A 78 8.37 -13.16 21.03
C MET A 78 8.85 -12.08 20.06
N PHE A 79 7.96 -11.32 19.43
CA PHE A 79 8.35 -10.16 18.61
C PHE A 79 9.15 -9.14 19.43
N GLN A 80 8.72 -8.88 20.67
CA GLN A 80 9.44 -8.02 21.61
C GLN A 80 10.82 -8.59 21.97
N GLU A 81 10.94 -9.90 22.23
CA GLU A 81 12.21 -10.59 22.50
C GLU A 81 13.15 -10.60 21.28
N LEU A 82 12.59 -10.66 20.08
CA LEU A 82 13.33 -10.56 18.82
C LEU A 82 13.65 -9.11 18.43
N ASN A 83 13.06 -8.12 19.11
CA ASN A 83 13.15 -6.69 18.80
C ASN A 83 12.73 -6.39 17.35
N VAL A 84 11.61 -6.99 16.92
CA VAL A 84 11.01 -6.79 15.59
C VAL A 84 9.93 -5.72 15.71
N ASP A 85 10.09 -4.64 14.95
CA ASP A 85 9.04 -3.62 14.80
C ASP A 85 7.88 -4.18 13.97
N GLY A 86 6.71 -4.35 14.59
CA GLY A 86 5.49 -4.79 13.89
C GLY A 86 4.66 -5.79 14.69
N GLU A 87 3.63 -6.32 14.03
CA GLU A 87 2.76 -7.38 14.58
C GLU A 87 3.02 -8.71 13.86
N PRO A 88 2.93 -9.85 14.57
CA PRO A 88 3.00 -11.18 13.97
C PRO A 88 1.86 -11.38 12.98
N ASP A 89 2.19 -11.80 11.75
CA ASP A 89 1.18 -12.33 10.84
C ASP A 89 0.77 -13.73 11.31
N ILE A 90 -0.40 -13.79 11.93
CA ILE A 90 -0.98 -15.03 12.44
C ILE A 90 -1.38 -15.97 11.29
N GLY A 91 -1.74 -15.42 10.12
CA GLY A 91 -2.05 -16.17 8.91
C GLY A 91 -0.83 -16.89 8.34
N SER A 92 0.35 -16.37 8.62
CA SER A 92 1.60 -17.02 8.23
C SER A 92 1.90 -18.24 9.09
N ILE A 93 1.48 -18.40 10.35
CA ILE A 93 2.01 -19.49 11.21
C ILE A 93 2.10 -20.87 10.53
N ARG A 94 3.22 -21.59 10.66
CA ARG A 94 3.40 -23.00 10.24
C ARG A 94 4.12 -23.80 11.31
N ILE A 95 3.77 -25.08 11.47
CA ILE A 95 4.52 -26.03 12.30
C ILE A 95 5.28 -26.97 11.40
N VAL A 96 6.56 -27.18 11.67
CA VAL A 96 7.42 -27.95 10.78
C VAL A 96 8.40 -28.82 11.57
N HIS A 97 8.69 -30.02 11.05
CA HIS A 97 9.62 -30.98 11.65
C HIS A 97 10.45 -31.68 10.59
N GLY A 98 11.78 -31.65 10.73
CA GLY A 98 12.66 -31.97 9.62
C GLY A 98 12.21 -31.16 8.40
N SER A 99 12.22 -31.73 7.20
CA SER A 99 11.91 -30.99 5.98
C SER A 99 10.45 -30.85 5.57
N SER A 100 9.49 -30.96 6.49
CA SER A 100 8.08 -31.10 6.13
C SER A 100 7.14 -30.43 7.11
N GLU A 101 6.26 -29.58 6.58
CA GLU A 101 5.15 -28.98 7.34
C GLU A 101 4.31 -30.09 7.96
N VAL A 102 3.99 -29.91 9.23
CA VAL A 102 3.18 -30.82 10.02
C VAL A 102 1.77 -30.25 10.09
N PRO A 103 0.74 -31.02 9.70
CA PRO A 103 -0.65 -30.62 9.91
C PRO A 103 -0.90 -30.22 11.36
N PHE A 104 -1.40 -29.01 11.57
CA PHE A 104 -1.59 -28.44 12.89
C PHE A 104 -2.91 -27.67 12.98
N THR A 105 -3.40 -27.47 14.19
CA THR A 105 -4.51 -26.56 14.48
C THR A 105 -4.01 -25.41 15.35
N LEU A 106 -4.65 -24.25 15.19
CA LEU A 106 -4.45 -23.11 16.08
C LEU A 106 -5.70 -22.86 16.92
N SER A 107 -5.46 -22.39 18.12
CA SER A 107 -6.44 -21.74 18.99
C SER A 107 -5.76 -20.60 19.73
N PHE A 108 -6.51 -19.84 20.50
CA PHE A 108 -6.01 -18.71 21.27
C PHE A 108 -6.42 -18.83 22.74
N SER A 109 -5.58 -18.32 23.63
CA SER A 109 -5.83 -18.29 25.07
C SER A 109 -7.11 -17.54 25.44
N ARG A 110 -7.49 -16.56 24.62
CA ARG A 110 -8.79 -15.88 24.68
C ARG A 110 -9.47 -16.05 23.34
N GLU A 111 -10.54 -16.84 23.35
CA GLU A 111 -11.48 -16.92 22.25
C GLU A 111 -12.86 -16.56 22.80
N SER A 112 -13.50 -15.60 22.16
CA SER A 112 -14.91 -15.32 22.38
C SER A 112 -15.63 -15.54 21.06
N LYS A 113 -16.57 -16.48 21.07
CA LYS A 113 -17.35 -16.80 19.90
C LYS A 113 -18.29 -15.64 19.59
N ILE A 114 -18.20 -15.12 18.37
CA ILE A 114 -19.12 -14.08 17.89
C ILE A 114 -20.36 -14.78 17.34
N ASP A 115 -20.12 -15.81 16.52
CA ASP A 115 -21.17 -16.61 15.89
C ASP A 115 -20.64 -17.99 15.45
N ASP A 116 -21.38 -19.07 15.76
CA ASP A 116 -21.16 -20.41 15.19
C ASP A 116 -21.94 -20.68 13.93
N LEU A 117 -22.96 -19.88 13.65
CA LEU A 117 -24.03 -20.20 12.71
C LEU A 117 -24.77 -21.52 13.05
N GLU A 118 -24.50 -22.16 14.18
CA GLU A 118 -25.26 -23.30 14.73
C GLU A 118 -26.57 -22.82 15.39
N GLY A 119 -26.56 -21.60 15.96
CA GLY A 119 -27.70 -20.93 16.55
C GLY A 119 -28.60 -20.17 15.56
N SER A 120 -29.04 -18.98 15.98
CA SER A 120 -29.84 -18.07 15.17
C SER A 120 -28.97 -17.06 14.42
N LEU A 121 -29.50 -16.50 13.34
CA LEU A 121 -28.83 -15.44 12.57
C LEU A 121 -29.12 -14.03 13.16
N ASP A 122 -29.44 -13.92 14.45
CA ASP A 122 -29.97 -12.68 15.05
C ASP A 122 -28.94 -11.55 15.11
N ASN A 123 -27.64 -11.88 15.10
CA ASN A 123 -26.54 -10.91 15.06
C ASN A 123 -26.21 -10.42 13.64
N TRP A 124 -26.86 -10.99 12.63
CA TRP A 124 -26.67 -10.60 11.25
C TRP A 124 -27.72 -9.60 10.79
N GLU A 125 -27.25 -8.53 10.16
CA GLU A 125 -28.05 -7.68 9.30
C GLU A 125 -27.80 -8.13 7.86
N PHE A 126 -28.78 -8.84 7.30
CA PHE A 126 -28.76 -9.24 5.91
C PHE A 126 -29.22 -8.09 5.04
N SER A 127 -28.36 -7.73 4.08
CA SER A 127 -28.80 -6.83 3.04
C SER A 127 -29.89 -7.50 2.21
N SER A 128 -30.98 -6.78 1.94
CA SER A 128 -32.03 -7.17 0.98
C SER A 128 -31.48 -7.42 -0.44
N HIS A 129 -30.23 -7.05 -0.66
CA HIS A 129 -29.52 -7.11 -1.93
C HIS A 129 -28.54 -8.30 -2.01
N ILE A 130 -28.51 -9.16 -0.99
CA ILE A 130 -27.75 -10.42 -0.95
C ILE A 130 -28.73 -11.58 -0.78
N VAL A 131 -28.53 -12.65 -1.55
CA VAL A 131 -29.15 -13.94 -1.25
C VAL A 131 -28.27 -14.62 -0.21
N SER A 132 -28.79 -14.67 1.00
CA SER A 132 -28.14 -15.25 2.17
C SER A 132 -28.96 -16.44 2.64
N GLU A 133 -28.32 -17.58 2.76
CA GLU A 133 -28.94 -18.79 3.29
C GLU A 133 -27.96 -19.49 4.23
N ARG A 134 -28.51 -20.05 5.30
CA ARG A 134 -27.78 -20.95 6.17
C ARG A 134 -27.78 -22.33 5.54
N VAL A 135 -26.61 -22.96 5.39
CA VAL A 135 -26.47 -24.28 4.74
C VAL A 135 -25.56 -25.20 5.54
N GLU A 136 -25.72 -26.51 5.38
CA GLU A 136 -24.88 -27.55 6.00
C GLU A 136 -23.52 -27.76 5.28
N ASP A 137 -23.13 -26.86 4.38
CA ASP A 137 -21.80 -26.85 3.75
C ASP A 137 -20.84 -26.04 4.62
N ALA A 138 -20.33 -26.64 5.70
CA ALA A 138 -19.47 -25.97 6.68
C ALA A 138 -18.10 -26.65 6.82
N ALA A 139 -17.13 -25.92 7.36
CA ALA A 139 -15.76 -26.43 7.48
C ALA A 139 -15.64 -27.56 8.53
N GLN A 140 -16.47 -27.53 9.57
CA GLN A 140 -16.39 -28.47 10.71
C GLN A 140 -17.66 -29.32 10.88
N GLY A 141 -18.50 -29.43 9.84
CA GLY A 141 -19.77 -30.18 9.90
C GLY A 141 -20.88 -29.43 10.64
N SER A 142 -20.71 -28.13 10.85
CA SER A 142 -21.71 -27.18 11.35
C SER A 142 -22.55 -26.60 10.19
N TYR A 143 -23.05 -25.37 10.35
CA TYR A 143 -23.68 -24.60 9.28
C TYR A 143 -22.80 -23.42 8.90
N SER A 144 -22.81 -23.05 7.61
CA SER A 144 -22.18 -21.83 7.13
C SER A 144 -23.23 -20.84 6.63
N LEU A 145 -22.87 -19.56 6.65
CA LEU A 145 -23.58 -18.56 5.89
C LEU A 145 -23.12 -18.66 4.45
N LYS A 146 -23.97 -19.22 3.59
CA LYS A 146 -23.80 -19.16 2.15
C LYS A 146 -24.44 -17.88 1.64
N PHE A 147 -23.65 -17.07 0.96
CA PHE A 147 -24.13 -15.81 0.43
C PHE A 147 -23.56 -15.50 -0.94
N ARG A 148 -24.39 -14.87 -1.76
CA ARG A 148 -23.98 -14.27 -3.02
C ARG A 148 -24.80 -13.02 -3.24
N LYS A 149 -24.32 -12.15 -4.12
CA LYS A 149 -25.03 -10.95 -4.46
C LYS A 149 -26.39 -11.28 -5.10
N GLY A 150 -27.46 -10.70 -4.57
CA GLY A 150 -28.86 -10.98 -4.89
C GLY A 150 -29.57 -9.87 -5.68
N THR A 151 -28.97 -8.68 -5.74
CA THR A 151 -29.33 -7.52 -6.59
C THR A 151 -28.07 -6.81 -7.06
N ILE A 152 -28.15 -5.89 -8.03
CA ILE A 152 -27.00 -5.06 -8.47
C ILE A 152 -26.42 -4.14 -7.39
N GLU A 153 -27.21 -3.80 -6.39
CA GLU A 153 -26.84 -2.82 -5.39
C GLU A 153 -25.68 -3.35 -4.56
N GLU A 154 -24.66 -2.51 -4.34
CA GLU A 154 -23.58 -2.86 -3.42
C GLU A 154 -24.17 -3.21 -2.07
N ALA A 155 -23.76 -4.37 -1.58
CA ALA A 155 -24.42 -4.99 -0.48
C ALA A 155 -23.40 -5.82 0.27
N ARG A 156 -23.65 -5.92 1.56
CA ARG A 156 -22.83 -6.67 2.49
C ARG A 156 -23.74 -7.29 3.50
N ASN A 157 -23.42 -8.52 3.88
CA ASN A 157 -23.94 -9.05 5.12
C ASN A 157 -23.10 -8.43 6.22
N VAL A 158 -23.78 -7.96 7.25
CA VAL A 158 -23.15 -7.27 8.36
C VAL A 158 -23.34 -8.13 9.60
N LEU A 159 -22.24 -8.54 10.20
CA LEU A 159 -22.22 -9.14 11.51
C LEU A 159 -21.99 -8.02 12.54
N LYS A 160 -22.92 -7.89 13.48
CA LYS A 160 -22.77 -6.98 14.63
C LYS A 160 -21.67 -7.48 15.54
N LEU A 161 -20.85 -6.55 16.01
CA LEU A 161 -19.72 -6.85 16.88
C LEU A 161 -20.03 -6.39 18.29
N ASP A 162 -19.75 -7.25 19.27
CA ASP A 162 -19.74 -6.84 20.67
C ASP A 162 -18.58 -5.85 20.89
N GLN A 163 -18.92 -4.58 21.15
CA GLN A 163 -17.92 -3.51 21.21
C GLN A 163 -16.94 -3.68 22.37
N LYS A 164 -17.39 -4.28 23.47
CA LYS A 164 -16.53 -4.52 24.63
C LYS A 164 -15.46 -5.55 24.26
N THR A 165 -15.87 -6.69 23.72
CA THR A 165 -14.95 -7.75 23.31
C THR A 165 -14.06 -7.31 22.14
N LEU A 166 -14.58 -6.53 21.18
CA LEU A 166 -13.78 -5.97 20.08
C LEU A 166 -12.64 -5.08 20.60
N ARG A 167 -12.83 -4.35 21.71
CA ARG A 167 -11.77 -3.55 22.34
C ARG A 167 -10.83 -4.36 23.22
N GLU A 168 -11.30 -5.52 23.70
CA GLU A 168 -10.51 -6.47 24.51
C GLU A 168 -9.77 -7.52 23.66
N SER A 169 -9.96 -7.48 22.34
CA SER A 169 -9.28 -8.33 21.35
C SER A 169 -8.65 -7.46 20.27
N ASN A 170 -7.72 -8.02 19.51
CA ASN A 170 -7.01 -7.36 18.41
C ASN A 170 -7.06 -8.16 17.10
N ILE A 171 -7.78 -9.29 17.09
CA ILE A 171 -7.88 -10.19 15.95
C ILE A 171 -9.31 -10.71 15.84
N ILE A 172 -9.86 -10.65 14.63
CA ILE A 172 -11.04 -11.42 14.23
C ILE A 172 -10.57 -12.61 13.39
N SER A 173 -10.94 -13.82 13.79
CA SER A 173 -10.69 -15.05 13.03
C SER A 173 -12.01 -15.59 12.47
N PHE A 174 -11.99 -16.10 11.25
CA PHE A 174 -13.15 -16.76 10.65
C PHE A 174 -12.74 -17.83 9.62
N LEU A 175 -13.63 -18.79 9.37
CA LEU A 175 -13.47 -19.79 8.34
C LEU A 175 -14.20 -19.35 7.08
N ALA A 176 -13.57 -19.48 5.92
CA ALA A 176 -14.21 -19.07 4.68
C ALA A 176 -13.68 -19.78 3.44
N LYS A 177 -14.54 -19.83 2.42
CA LYS A 177 -14.19 -20.10 1.02
C LYS A 177 -15.04 -19.21 0.12
N GLY A 178 -14.54 -18.89 -1.07
CA GLY A 178 -15.20 -18.05 -2.05
C GLY A 178 -14.34 -16.87 -2.50
N ASN A 179 -15.01 -15.81 -2.93
CA ASN A 179 -14.43 -14.61 -3.51
C ASN A 179 -15.10 -13.34 -2.95
N PHE A 180 -14.66 -12.88 -1.78
CA PHE A 180 -15.24 -11.73 -1.09
C PHE A 180 -14.20 -10.96 -0.28
N THR A 181 -14.57 -9.76 0.16
CA THR A 181 -13.75 -8.97 1.09
C THR A 181 -14.45 -8.92 2.45
N ALA A 182 -13.72 -9.25 3.51
CA ALA A 182 -14.17 -9.05 4.89
C ALA A 182 -13.52 -7.78 5.43
N ILE A 183 -14.34 -6.87 5.96
CA ILE A 183 -13.89 -5.51 6.32
C ILE A 183 -14.44 -5.14 7.68
N LEU A 184 -13.53 -4.84 8.61
CA LEU A 184 -13.82 -4.20 9.89
C LEU A 184 -13.89 -2.69 9.69
N ARG A 185 -14.99 -2.08 10.11
CA ARG A 185 -15.22 -0.64 9.92
C ARG A 185 -16.08 -0.04 11.03
N ASP A 186 -15.94 1.28 11.18
CA ASP A 186 -16.91 2.09 11.92
C ASP A 186 -18.24 2.11 11.14
N LYS A 187 -19.35 1.91 11.85
CA LYS A 187 -20.71 1.86 11.27
C LYS A 187 -21.23 3.27 10.96
N SER A 188 -20.91 4.25 11.82
CA SER A 188 -21.41 5.61 11.76
C SER A 188 -20.64 6.47 10.75
N PHE A 189 -19.33 6.22 10.63
CA PHE A 189 -18.48 6.79 9.60
C PHE A 189 -17.88 5.66 8.78
N PRO A 190 -17.96 5.66 7.44
CA PRO A 190 -17.42 4.57 6.61
C PRO A 190 -15.88 4.57 6.56
N LYS A 191 -15.20 4.91 7.66
CA LYS A 191 -13.78 4.71 7.85
C LYS A 191 -13.54 3.22 8.05
N GLU A 192 -12.79 2.67 7.12
CA GLU A 192 -12.25 1.33 7.25
C GLU A 192 -11.15 1.29 8.31
N ILE A 193 -11.18 0.26 9.15
CA ILE A 193 -10.17 0.01 10.18
C ILE A 193 -9.15 -1.00 9.67
N SER A 194 -9.64 -2.13 9.14
CA SER A 194 -8.81 -3.20 8.60
C SER A 194 -9.63 -4.09 7.67
N ARG A 195 -8.96 -4.86 6.79
CA ARG A 195 -9.60 -5.77 5.85
C ARG A 195 -8.77 -7.03 5.63
N THR A 196 -9.41 -8.06 5.11
CA THR A 196 -8.75 -9.22 4.51
C THR A 196 -9.49 -9.65 3.24
N GLU A 197 -8.76 -10.20 2.27
CA GLU A 197 -9.31 -10.69 1.02
C GLU A 197 -9.44 -12.22 1.03
N VAL A 198 -10.64 -12.71 0.74
CA VAL A 198 -10.90 -14.14 0.61
C VAL A 198 -10.90 -14.50 -0.87
N SER A 199 -9.98 -15.39 -1.24
CA SER A 199 -9.90 -16.01 -2.56
C SER A 199 -9.43 -17.45 -2.41
N SER A 200 -10.37 -18.37 -2.27
CA SER A 200 -10.07 -19.80 -2.16
C SER A 200 -11.29 -20.64 -2.52
N ASN A 201 -11.08 -21.76 -3.20
CA ASN A 201 -12.14 -22.75 -3.46
C ASN A 201 -12.32 -23.73 -2.30
N GLU A 202 -11.38 -23.74 -1.35
CA GLU A 202 -11.39 -24.60 -0.16
C GLU A 202 -11.54 -23.74 1.09
N TYR A 203 -12.11 -24.32 2.15
CA TYR A 203 -12.18 -23.63 3.44
C TYR A 203 -10.78 -23.40 4.00
N ARG A 204 -10.51 -22.14 4.32
CA ARG A 204 -9.30 -21.70 5.02
C ARG A 204 -9.69 -20.84 6.20
N ARG A 205 -8.76 -20.69 7.14
CA ARG A 205 -8.89 -19.73 8.23
C ARG A 205 -8.25 -18.40 7.83
N TYR A 206 -9.03 -17.33 7.98
CA TYR A 206 -8.63 -15.96 7.70
C TYR A 206 -8.63 -15.14 8.98
N PHE A 207 -7.80 -14.09 8.98
CA PHE A 207 -7.62 -13.19 10.11
C PHE A 207 -7.78 -11.74 9.67
N ILE A 208 -8.36 -10.91 10.54
CA ILE A 208 -8.34 -9.45 10.43
C ILE A 208 -7.70 -8.92 11.71
N GLN A 209 -6.48 -8.42 11.59
CA GLN A 209 -5.74 -7.78 12.68
C GLN A 209 -6.04 -6.28 12.70
N TYR A 210 -6.16 -5.71 13.89
CA TYR A 210 -6.43 -4.27 14.07
C TYR A 210 -5.91 -3.79 15.43
N ASN A 211 -5.52 -2.51 15.49
CA ASN A 211 -5.15 -1.86 16.75
C ASN A 211 -6.39 -1.34 17.49
N PRO A 212 -6.73 -1.86 18.69
CA PRO A 212 -7.89 -1.41 19.47
C PRO A 212 -7.82 0.05 19.92
N GLU A 213 -6.63 0.64 20.04
CA GLU A 213 -6.43 2.03 20.47
C GLU A 213 -6.90 3.05 19.42
N LEU A 214 -6.98 2.63 18.15
CA LEU A 214 -7.49 3.47 17.06
C LEU A 214 -9.03 3.52 17.02
N LEU A 215 -9.71 2.77 17.90
CA LEU A 215 -11.17 2.71 17.98
C LEU A 215 -11.69 3.83 18.91
N SER A 216 -12.64 4.63 18.42
CA SER A 216 -13.23 5.73 19.18
C SER A 216 -14.27 5.23 20.20
N GLU A 217 -14.30 5.83 21.39
CA GLU A 217 -15.28 5.52 22.44
C GLU A 217 -16.73 5.78 22.01
N GLY A 218 -17.65 4.89 22.41
CA GLY A 218 -19.08 4.98 22.12
C GLY A 218 -19.49 4.75 20.66
N ARG A 219 -18.57 4.40 19.75
CA ARG A 219 -18.88 4.12 18.35
C ARG A 219 -19.21 2.66 18.09
N GLU A 220 -20.17 2.43 17.19
CA GLU A 220 -20.54 1.10 16.74
C GLU A 220 -19.64 0.64 15.59
N TYR A 221 -19.11 -0.57 15.72
CA TYR A 221 -18.24 -1.21 14.72
C TYR A 221 -18.93 -2.46 14.19
N ILE A 222 -18.66 -2.75 12.91
CA ILE A 222 -19.26 -3.87 12.22
C ILE A 222 -18.23 -4.65 11.41
N LEU A 223 -18.46 -5.95 11.27
CA LEU A 223 -17.75 -6.80 10.33
C LEU A 223 -18.63 -7.01 9.10
N SER A 224 -18.19 -6.47 7.97
CA SER A 224 -18.92 -6.57 6.72
C SER A 224 -18.31 -7.59 5.77
N PHE A 225 -19.16 -8.43 5.18
CA PHE A 225 -18.79 -9.42 4.19
C PHE A 225 -19.38 -9.01 2.83
N ALA A 226 -18.52 -8.55 1.94
CA ALA A 226 -18.91 -8.01 0.64
C ALA A 226 -18.45 -8.96 -0.48
N PRO A 227 -19.35 -9.67 -1.17
CA PRO A 227 -19.01 -10.42 -2.38
C PRO A 227 -18.32 -9.53 -3.40
N ARG A 228 -17.24 -10.03 -4.02
CA ARG A 228 -16.56 -9.29 -5.10
C ARG A 228 -17.24 -9.47 -6.45
N ASP A 229 -18.14 -10.45 -6.57
CA ASP A 229 -18.91 -10.74 -7.77
C ASP A 229 -20.31 -11.30 -7.46
N TYR A 230 -21.12 -11.53 -8.51
CA TYR A 230 -22.50 -12.02 -8.43
C TYR A 230 -22.65 -13.53 -8.68
N PHE A 231 -21.55 -14.21 -9.01
CA PHE A 231 -21.53 -15.57 -9.54
C PHE A 231 -21.09 -16.58 -8.50
N SER A 232 -20.08 -16.21 -7.73
CA SER A 232 -19.43 -17.03 -6.74
C SER A 232 -20.30 -17.09 -5.49
N TYR A 233 -20.65 -18.30 -5.08
CA TYR A 233 -21.12 -18.49 -3.73
C TYR A 233 -19.96 -18.34 -2.77
N ASN A 234 -20.19 -17.54 -1.74
CA ASN A 234 -19.26 -17.28 -0.67
C ASN A 234 -19.79 -17.97 0.57
N PHE A 235 -18.86 -18.40 1.41
CA PHE A 235 -19.19 -19.09 2.63
C PHE A 235 -18.36 -18.50 3.74
N VAL A 236 -19.03 -18.15 4.83
CA VAL A 236 -18.42 -17.72 6.08
C VAL A 236 -18.94 -18.64 7.18
N ASP A 237 -18.02 -19.08 8.04
CA ASP A 237 -18.23 -20.00 9.14
C ASP A 237 -17.38 -19.56 10.36
N ASP A 238 -17.74 -20.03 11.56
CA ASP A 238 -17.06 -19.84 12.85
C ASP A 238 -16.33 -18.48 13.03
N VAL A 239 -17.08 -17.40 13.22
CA VAL A 239 -16.52 -16.05 13.43
C VAL A 239 -16.21 -15.85 14.92
N LYS A 240 -14.97 -15.48 15.24
CA LYS A 240 -14.47 -15.38 16.62
C LYS A 240 -13.66 -14.11 16.85
N PHE A 241 -13.82 -13.50 18.02
CA PHE A 241 -12.81 -12.61 18.59
C PHE A 241 -11.72 -13.48 19.20
N VAL A 242 -10.48 -13.23 18.82
CA VAL A 242 -9.34 -13.97 19.35
C VAL A 242 -8.25 -13.01 19.81
N SER A 243 -7.59 -13.34 20.91
CA SER A 243 -6.45 -12.56 21.42
C SER A 243 -5.58 -13.37 22.38
N GLY A 244 -4.44 -12.80 22.74
CA GLY A 244 -3.48 -13.39 23.67
C GLY A 244 -2.62 -14.46 23.02
N ASN A 245 -2.16 -15.42 23.84
CA ASN A 245 -1.25 -16.47 23.40
C ASN A 245 -1.91 -17.38 22.36
N VAL A 246 -1.14 -17.77 21.35
CA VAL A 246 -1.51 -18.78 20.36
C VAL A 246 -1.22 -20.16 20.92
N VAL A 247 -2.20 -21.05 20.86
CA VAL A 247 -2.05 -22.47 21.20
C VAL A 247 -2.00 -23.26 19.90
N ALA A 248 -0.82 -23.80 19.58
CA ALA A 248 -0.61 -24.67 18.43
C ALA A 248 -0.69 -26.14 18.85
N LYS A 249 -1.43 -26.95 18.09
CA LYS A 249 -1.57 -28.39 18.34
C LYS A 249 -1.28 -29.21 17.09
N TRP A 250 -0.51 -30.29 17.22
CA TRP A 250 -0.23 -31.24 16.14
C TRP A 250 -0.05 -32.65 16.70
N SER A 251 -0.22 -33.67 15.85
CA SER A 251 0.02 -35.05 16.25
C SER A 251 1.46 -35.47 16.01
N THR A 252 2.01 -36.27 16.92
CA THR A 252 3.32 -36.89 16.73
C THR A 252 3.48 -38.18 17.52
N SER A 253 4.55 -38.92 17.19
CA SER A 253 5.01 -40.11 17.91
C SER A 253 6.48 -39.94 18.26
N ILE A 254 6.85 -40.15 19.52
CA ILE A 254 8.21 -40.00 20.05
C ILE A 254 8.60 -41.28 20.79
N PRO A 255 9.61 -42.03 20.30
CA PRO A 255 10.10 -43.24 20.98
C PRO A 255 10.58 -42.96 22.40
N ALA A 256 10.53 -43.97 23.28
CA ALA A 256 10.96 -43.88 24.68
C ALA A 256 12.39 -43.31 24.81
N GLY A 257 12.54 -42.25 25.61
CA GLY A 257 13.83 -41.60 25.87
C GLY A 257 14.40 -40.79 24.70
N GLU A 258 13.64 -40.63 23.61
CA GLU A 258 14.00 -39.75 22.49
C GLU A 258 13.34 -38.36 22.62
N ARG A 259 13.95 -37.39 21.93
CA ARG A 259 13.43 -36.03 21.77
C ARG A 259 13.26 -35.70 20.30
N LYS A 260 12.22 -34.94 19.97
CA LYS A 260 12.01 -34.35 18.64
C LYS A 260 11.97 -32.83 18.74
N VAL A 261 12.54 -32.16 17.75
CA VAL A 261 12.51 -30.70 17.64
C VAL A 261 11.57 -30.32 16.52
N PHE A 262 10.48 -29.66 16.90
CA PHE A 262 9.57 -28.99 15.98
C PHE A 262 9.94 -27.53 15.93
N TYR A 263 9.47 -26.82 14.92
CA TYR A 263 9.61 -25.39 14.84
C TYR A 263 8.28 -24.75 14.46
N LEU A 264 7.91 -23.68 15.16
CA LEU A 264 6.83 -22.80 14.74
C LEU A 264 7.42 -21.63 13.98
N TYR A 265 7.04 -21.48 12.72
CA TYR A 265 7.47 -20.42 11.79
C TYR A 265 6.39 -19.36 11.63
N PHE A 266 6.80 -18.10 11.42
CA PHE A 266 5.90 -16.97 11.21
C PHE A 266 6.63 -15.77 10.57
N ASN A 267 5.84 -14.82 10.08
CA ASN A 267 6.25 -13.55 9.46
C ASN A 267 5.64 -12.35 10.19
N ALA A 268 6.01 -11.14 9.75
CA ALA A 268 5.38 -9.88 10.16
C ALA A 268 4.26 -9.48 9.18
N LEU A 269 3.27 -8.71 9.66
CA LEU A 269 2.06 -8.33 8.93
C LEU A 269 2.31 -7.44 7.69
N ASP A 270 3.49 -6.85 7.56
CA ASP A 270 3.90 -6.06 6.39
C ASP A 270 4.13 -6.91 5.12
N LYS A 271 4.13 -8.25 5.26
CA LYS A 271 4.12 -9.21 4.16
C LYS A 271 2.69 -9.49 3.66
N GLU A 272 2.56 -10.09 2.48
CA GLU A 272 1.25 -10.38 1.87
C GLU A 272 0.31 -11.11 2.85
N PHE A 273 -0.99 -10.80 2.84
CA PHE A 273 -1.96 -11.41 3.74
C PHE A 273 -2.06 -12.93 3.51
N GLU A 274 -1.61 -13.72 4.48
CA GLU A 274 -1.70 -15.18 4.43
C GLU A 274 -2.97 -15.75 5.08
N SER A 275 -3.28 -17.00 4.74
CA SER A 275 -4.41 -17.76 5.30
C SER A 275 -3.96 -19.18 5.64
N LEU A 276 -4.60 -19.80 6.63
CA LEU A 276 -4.23 -21.15 7.07
C LEU A 276 -5.12 -22.23 6.46
N PRO A 277 -4.53 -23.33 5.95
CA PRO A 277 -5.27 -24.55 5.65
C PRO A 277 -5.96 -25.10 6.90
N LEU A 278 -7.09 -25.79 6.72
CA LEU A 278 -7.78 -26.47 7.81
C LEU A 278 -7.35 -27.92 7.91
N TYR A 279 -6.61 -28.23 8.97
CA TYR A 279 -6.23 -29.60 9.31
C TYR A 279 -7.09 -30.13 10.46
N ASN A 280 -7.49 -31.41 10.39
CA ASN A 280 -8.17 -32.09 11.49
C ASN A 280 -7.17 -32.98 12.24
N VAL A 281 -6.56 -32.44 13.29
CA VAL A 281 -5.60 -33.17 14.13
C VAL A 281 -6.37 -34.08 15.09
N GLN A 282 -6.23 -35.40 14.92
CA GLN A 282 -6.89 -36.42 15.76
C GLN A 282 -5.89 -37.12 16.68
N GLY A 283 -6.35 -37.51 17.87
CA GLY A 283 -5.55 -38.22 18.87
C GLY A 283 -5.93 -37.81 20.30
N ALA A 284 -5.40 -38.52 21.29
CA ALA A 284 -5.50 -38.09 22.68
C ALA A 284 -4.36 -37.10 23.01
N GLU A 285 -4.67 -36.06 23.78
CA GLU A 285 -3.63 -35.25 24.42
C GLU A 285 -2.83 -36.17 25.36
N LYS A 286 -1.50 -36.13 25.22
CA LYS A 286 -0.57 -36.88 26.07
C LYS A 286 0.36 -35.90 26.76
N GLU A 287 0.79 -36.24 27.96
CA GLU A 287 1.79 -35.47 28.72
C GLU A 287 3.17 -35.62 28.07
N PHE A 288 3.38 -34.92 26.96
CA PHE A 288 4.73 -34.67 26.47
C PHE A 288 5.40 -33.63 27.37
N SER A 289 6.68 -33.81 27.64
CA SER A 289 7.49 -32.70 28.16
C SER A 289 7.82 -31.78 26.98
N VAL A 290 7.34 -30.54 27.04
CA VAL A 290 7.57 -29.52 26.01
C VAL A 290 8.45 -28.42 26.58
N GLU A 291 9.54 -28.13 25.89
CA GLU A 291 10.43 -27.01 26.19
C GLU A 291 10.43 -26.07 24.97
N LEU A 292 9.98 -24.83 25.20
CA LEU A 292 10.14 -23.75 24.24
C LEU A 292 11.58 -23.27 24.31
N GLY A 293 12.32 -23.34 23.21
CA GLY A 293 13.62 -22.67 23.12
C GLY A 293 13.45 -21.17 22.90
N ASN A 294 14.57 -20.47 22.77
CA ASN A 294 14.54 -19.03 22.50
C ASN A 294 13.99 -18.77 21.08
N PRO A 295 13.17 -17.73 20.88
CA PRO A 295 12.81 -17.28 19.54
C PRO A 295 14.07 -17.05 18.71
N GLU A 296 14.00 -17.47 17.46
CA GLU A 296 15.08 -17.31 16.49
C GLU A 296 14.58 -16.46 15.33
N GLY A 297 15.37 -15.50 14.89
CA GLY A 297 14.96 -14.58 13.85
C GLY A 297 16.11 -13.89 13.18
N PHE A 298 16.04 -13.78 11.85
CA PHE A 298 17.02 -12.97 11.14
C PHE A 298 16.76 -11.48 11.47
N ARG A 299 17.66 -10.87 12.25
CA ARG A 299 17.49 -9.50 12.77
C ARG A 299 18.72 -8.63 12.59
N ALA A 300 18.46 -7.34 12.37
CA ALA A 300 19.44 -6.27 12.51
C ALA A 300 19.14 -5.50 13.81
N ILE A 301 20.17 -4.98 14.47
CA ILE A 301 20.06 -4.15 15.67
C ILE A 301 21.00 -2.97 15.47
N ILE A 302 20.50 -1.75 15.65
CA ILE A 302 21.30 -0.53 15.54
C ILE A 302 21.77 -0.12 16.94
N GLU A 303 23.04 0.23 17.09
CA GLU A 303 23.63 0.66 18.35
C GLU A 303 23.63 2.20 18.49
N LEU A 304 22.49 2.81 18.15
CA LEU A 304 22.23 4.23 18.37
C LEU A 304 21.01 4.35 19.29
N GLN A 305 21.02 5.36 20.17
CA GLN A 305 19.91 5.61 21.06
C GLN A 305 18.85 6.50 20.36
N GLU A 306 17.59 6.08 20.43
CA GLU A 306 16.43 6.85 19.97
C GLU A 306 16.46 8.30 20.52
N GLY A 307 16.27 9.29 19.64
CA GLY A 307 16.26 10.71 19.97
C GLY A 307 17.64 11.33 20.20
N SER A 308 18.72 10.59 19.95
CA SER A 308 20.10 11.14 20.00
C SER A 308 20.30 12.24 18.96
N ILE A 309 21.14 13.20 19.29
CA ILE A 309 21.46 14.36 18.44
C ILE A 309 22.90 14.20 17.92
N PHE A 310 23.08 14.27 16.61
CA PHE A 310 24.36 14.08 15.93
C PHE A 310 24.74 15.27 15.05
N SER A 311 26.03 15.41 14.77
CA SER A 311 26.60 16.45 13.92
C SER A 311 27.92 15.96 13.30
N GLY A 312 28.17 16.33 12.04
CA GLY A 312 29.35 15.91 11.29
C GLY A 312 29.37 14.41 10.94
N ILE A 313 30.56 13.83 10.94
CA ILE A 313 30.75 12.41 10.62
C ILE A 313 30.52 11.56 11.88
N ILE A 314 29.62 10.59 11.79
CA ILE A 314 29.30 9.64 12.86
C ILE A 314 29.47 8.18 12.41
N GLU A 315 29.73 7.30 13.37
CA GLU A 315 29.71 5.86 13.13
C GLU A 315 28.31 5.29 13.39
N VAL A 316 27.73 4.66 12.36
CA VAL A 316 26.54 3.82 12.51
C VAL A 316 27.00 2.40 12.77
N ARG A 317 26.71 1.89 13.96
CA ARG A 317 27.05 0.53 14.37
C ARG A 317 25.81 -0.35 14.37
N ALA A 318 25.93 -1.57 13.87
CA ALA A 318 24.84 -2.53 13.87
C ALA A 318 25.32 -3.96 14.11
N LYS A 319 24.47 -4.75 14.75
CA LYS A 319 24.63 -6.19 14.91
C LYS A 319 23.61 -6.91 14.03
N VAL A 320 24.07 -7.97 13.36
CA VAL A 320 23.19 -8.87 12.62
C VAL A 320 23.22 -10.21 13.33
N LEU A 321 22.07 -10.67 13.80
CA LEU A 321 21.95 -11.88 14.60
C LEU A 321 21.13 -12.93 13.86
N GLU A 322 21.46 -14.20 14.14
CA GLU A 322 20.62 -15.37 13.82
C GLU A 322 20.28 -15.52 12.31
N ASN A 323 21.31 -15.46 11.48
CA ASN A 323 21.28 -15.78 10.05
C ASN A 323 21.57 -17.28 9.79
N LEU A 324 20.96 -17.84 8.75
CA LEU A 324 21.05 -19.25 8.37
C LEU A 324 22.07 -19.50 7.26
N SER A 325 22.25 -18.50 6.41
CA SER A 325 23.22 -18.41 5.34
C SER A 325 24.07 -17.17 5.54
N ASN A 326 25.10 -17.00 4.73
CA ASN A 326 26.03 -15.90 4.93
C ASN A 326 25.33 -14.55 4.74
N ILE A 327 25.70 -13.58 5.58
CA ILE A 327 25.38 -12.19 5.32
C ILE A 327 26.20 -11.75 4.11
N VAL A 328 25.52 -11.39 3.03
CA VAL A 328 26.13 -10.96 1.77
C VAL A 328 26.55 -9.50 1.88
N LYS A 329 25.68 -8.67 2.46
CA LYS A 329 25.94 -7.24 2.68
C LYS A 329 25.08 -6.70 3.82
N VAL A 330 25.55 -5.64 4.45
CA VAL A 330 24.76 -4.82 5.38
C VAL A 330 24.93 -3.38 4.95
N GLN A 331 23.80 -2.70 4.81
CA GLN A 331 23.74 -1.32 4.37
C GLN A 331 22.89 -0.52 5.33
N TYR A 332 23.09 0.78 5.37
CA TYR A 332 22.16 1.70 6.01
C TYR A 332 21.64 2.74 5.02
N ARG A 333 20.44 3.25 5.30
CA ARG A 333 19.86 4.40 4.63
C ARG A 333 19.34 5.42 5.64
N VAL A 334 19.37 6.69 5.26
CA VAL A 334 18.65 7.76 5.97
C VAL A 334 17.33 8.03 5.26
N ASP A 335 16.25 8.10 6.04
CA ASP A 335 14.87 8.39 5.60
C ASP A 335 14.34 7.48 4.50
N TYR A 336 14.73 6.20 4.54
CA TYR A 336 14.29 5.22 3.56
C TYR A 336 12.76 5.13 3.51
N SER A 337 12.22 5.26 2.30
CA SER A 337 10.82 4.97 1.96
C SER A 337 10.75 3.71 1.12
N GLU A 338 9.78 2.83 1.38
CA GLU A 338 9.55 1.60 0.61
C GLU A 338 9.18 1.86 -0.86
N ASN A 339 8.79 3.09 -1.20
CA ASN A 339 8.56 3.51 -2.59
C ASN A 339 9.86 3.59 -3.41
N LEU A 340 11.03 3.58 -2.75
CA LEU A 340 12.34 3.58 -3.36
C LEU A 340 12.97 2.19 -3.31
N SER A 341 13.60 1.79 -4.42
CA SER A 341 14.44 0.60 -4.39
C SER A 341 15.60 0.82 -3.42
N TRP A 342 15.86 -0.17 -2.58
CA TRP A 342 16.91 -0.09 -1.57
C TRP A 342 18.31 0.21 -2.14
N ASP A 343 18.63 -0.27 -3.34
CA ASP A 343 19.95 -0.07 -3.96
C ASP A 343 19.93 1.07 -5.00
N ALA A 344 18.93 1.95 -4.95
CA ALA A 344 18.88 3.08 -5.85
C ALA A 344 20.01 4.10 -5.56
N ASN A 345 20.60 4.71 -6.59
CA ASN A 345 21.67 5.71 -6.47
C ASN A 345 21.19 7.08 -5.95
N TRP A 346 20.10 7.12 -5.19
CA TRP A 346 19.52 8.30 -4.58
C TRP A 346 19.49 8.15 -3.07
N GLY A 347 19.50 9.28 -2.37
CA GLY A 347 19.52 9.34 -0.91
C GLY A 347 20.88 9.07 -0.31
N LEU A 348 20.92 9.03 1.02
CA LEU A 348 22.10 8.63 1.77
C LEU A 348 22.06 7.12 1.99
N LEU A 349 22.79 6.39 1.16
CA LEU A 349 23.03 4.95 1.27
C LEU A 349 24.51 4.73 1.62
N GLY A 350 24.77 3.94 2.66
CA GLY A 350 26.13 3.53 3.00
C GLY A 350 26.27 2.02 3.16
N GLU A 351 27.40 1.51 2.69
CA GLU A 351 27.83 0.13 2.95
C GLU A 351 28.46 0.05 4.34
N MET A 352 28.17 -1.02 5.06
CA MET A 352 28.77 -1.28 6.37
C MET A 352 29.85 -2.35 6.23
N LYS A 353 30.95 -2.19 6.96
CA LYS A 353 32.04 -3.17 7.04
C LYS A 353 31.97 -3.93 8.35
N PHE A 354 32.26 -5.22 8.31
CA PHE A 354 32.30 -6.03 9.52
C PHE A 354 33.62 -5.84 10.26
N GLU A 355 33.57 -5.26 11.46
CA GLU A 355 34.72 -4.93 12.30
C GLU A 355 34.42 -5.30 13.75
N GLN A 356 35.32 -6.08 14.38
CA GLN A 356 35.24 -6.42 15.81
C GLN A 356 33.91 -7.04 16.30
N GLY A 357 33.17 -7.73 15.41
CA GLY A 357 31.89 -8.36 15.77
C GLY A 357 30.65 -7.52 15.44
N GLU A 358 30.84 -6.34 14.87
CA GLU A 358 29.78 -5.40 14.48
C GLU A 358 29.93 -5.01 13.02
N TRP A 359 28.84 -4.57 12.42
CA TRP A 359 28.84 -3.86 11.15
C TRP A 359 28.96 -2.37 11.44
N VAL A 360 29.92 -1.71 10.82
CA VAL A 360 30.24 -0.30 11.03
C VAL A 360 30.13 0.44 9.70
N GLY A 361 29.34 1.50 9.67
CA GLY A 361 29.23 2.43 8.55
C GLY A 361 29.58 3.85 9.00
N GLU A 362 30.04 4.68 8.06
CA GLU A 362 30.38 6.08 8.31
C GLU A 362 29.33 6.98 7.66
N LEU A 363 28.54 7.68 8.48
CA LEU A 363 27.49 8.59 8.04
C LEU A 363 27.92 10.04 8.26
N ASP A 364 27.98 10.81 7.18
CA ASP A 364 28.14 12.26 7.23
C ASP A 364 26.75 12.92 7.32
N THR A 365 26.42 13.47 8.50
CA THR A 365 25.12 14.11 8.75
C THR A 365 24.98 15.45 8.03
N THR A 366 26.07 16.05 7.54
CA THR A 366 26.03 17.33 6.80
C THR A 366 25.40 17.19 5.41
N ARG A 367 25.19 15.95 4.96
CA ARG A 367 24.54 15.61 3.69
C ARG A 367 23.01 15.49 3.79
N ALA A 368 22.43 15.77 4.95
CA ALA A 368 21.00 15.78 5.19
C ALA A 368 20.58 17.15 5.77
N TYR A 369 19.27 17.39 5.82
CA TYR A 369 18.74 18.58 6.49
C TYR A 369 18.91 18.47 8.01
N ASP A 370 18.78 19.57 8.74
CA ASP A 370 18.75 19.54 10.21
C ASP A 370 17.33 19.22 10.70
N GLY A 371 17.23 18.36 11.72
CA GLY A 371 15.95 17.90 12.25
C GLY A 371 15.88 16.38 12.36
N LEU A 372 14.66 15.85 12.28
CA LEU A 372 14.33 14.45 12.53
C LEU A 372 14.62 13.56 11.31
N HIS A 373 15.38 12.49 11.54
CA HIS A 373 15.70 11.46 10.58
C HIS A 373 15.43 10.05 11.12
N VAL A 374 15.22 9.11 10.20
CA VAL A 374 15.18 7.67 10.50
C VAL A 374 16.40 7.05 9.84
N ILE A 375 17.30 6.45 10.63
CA ILE A 375 18.37 5.60 10.10
C ILE A 375 17.83 4.17 10.02
N THR A 376 17.76 3.64 8.82
CA THR A 376 17.35 2.26 8.55
C THR A 376 18.57 1.43 8.21
N VAL A 377 18.88 0.40 9.00
CA VAL A 377 19.90 -0.61 8.66
C VAL A 377 19.21 -1.83 8.06
N LYS A 378 19.71 -2.34 6.95
CA LYS A 378 19.25 -3.58 6.33
C LYS A 378 20.41 -4.54 6.09
N ALA A 379 20.27 -5.75 6.63
CA ALA A 379 21.14 -6.87 6.35
C ALA A 379 20.53 -7.74 5.25
N PHE A 380 21.39 -8.24 4.37
CA PHE A 380 21.03 -9.09 3.24
C PHE A 380 21.69 -10.44 3.38
N GLU A 381 20.89 -11.47 3.28
CA GLU A 381 21.33 -12.85 3.36
C GLU A 381 21.47 -13.48 1.96
N GLU A 382 22.29 -14.53 1.84
CA GLU A 382 22.51 -15.24 0.57
C GLU A 382 21.23 -15.87 0.01
N SER A 383 20.30 -16.24 0.88
CA SER A 383 18.97 -16.76 0.52
C SER A 383 17.98 -15.68 0.03
N GLY A 384 18.41 -14.42 -0.11
CA GLY A 384 17.54 -13.30 -0.51
C GLY A 384 16.68 -12.72 0.62
N ARG A 385 16.75 -13.27 1.84
CA ARG A 385 16.09 -12.67 3.01
C ARG A 385 16.75 -11.36 3.40
N THR A 386 15.97 -10.48 4.02
CA THR A 386 16.48 -9.21 4.57
C THR A 386 16.02 -9.00 6.01
N ALA A 387 16.89 -8.43 6.84
CA ALA A 387 16.54 -8.01 8.19
C ALA A 387 16.71 -6.50 8.29
N THR A 388 15.69 -5.80 8.79
CA THR A 388 15.69 -4.34 8.86
C THR A 388 15.56 -3.89 10.31
N ALA A 389 16.24 -2.81 10.66
CA ALA A 389 16.07 -2.08 11.91
C ALA A 389 16.01 -0.59 11.63
N ASN A 390 15.28 0.15 12.45
CA ASN A 390 15.15 1.60 12.35
C ASN A 390 15.50 2.25 13.69
N VAL A 391 16.04 3.47 13.63
CA VAL A 391 16.21 4.33 14.81
C VAL A 391 15.94 5.76 14.40
N MET A 392 15.15 6.49 15.20
CA MET A 392 14.93 7.91 14.99
C MET A 392 15.99 8.72 15.73
N VAL A 393 16.60 9.65 15.02
CA VAL A 393 17.70 10.50 15.51
C VAL A 393 17.50 11.92 14.99
N TYR A 394 18.18 12.88 15.60
CA TYR A 394 18.20 14.26 15.13
C TYR A 394 19.58 14.63 14.60
N PHE A 395 19.63 15.34 13.48
CA PHE A 395 20.85 15.95 12.96
C PHE A 395 20.85 17.45 13.24
N ARG A 396 22.01 17.99 13.61
CA ARG A 396 22.25 19.40 13.90
C ARG A 396 23.60 19.84 13.37
N ASN A 397 23.64 20.37 12.16
CA ASN A 397 24.85 20.82 11.49
C ASN A 397 24.96 22.36 11.47
N VAL A 398 23.83 23.07 11.41
CA VAL A 398 23.78 24.53 11.44
C VAL A 398 23.43 25.04 12.85
N GLN A 399 24.12 26.09 13.28
CA GLN A 399 23.89 26.78 14.55
C GLN A 399 23.57 28.26 14.24
N TYR A 400 22.61 28.90 14.92
CA TYR A 400 22.37 30.34 14.78
C TYR A 400 22.97 31.24 15.83
N GLU A 401 23.52 30.69 16.90
CA GLU A 401 24.26 31.54 17.84
C GLU A 401 25.55 32.04 17.16
N GLU A 402 26.17 31.17 16.37
CA GLU A 402 27.34 31.49 15.54
C GLU A 402 27.23 30.74 14.19
N PRO A 403 27.24 31.46 13.05
CA PRO A 403 27.27 30.85 11.73
C PRO A 403 28.44 29.88 11.60
N VAL A 404 28.16 28.69 11.08
CA VAL A 404 29.17 27.68 10.79
C VAL A 404 29.51 27.76 9.31
N ASN A 405 30.80 27.72 8.96
CA ASN A 405 31.20 27.49 7.58
C ASN A 405 31.20 25.99 7.29
N LEU A 406 30.19 25.53 6.53
CA LEU A 406 29.99 24.11 6.23
C LEU A 406 31.06 23.55 5.29
N ASN A 407 31.69 24.39 4.48
CA ASN A 407 32.81 24.01 3.61
C ASN A 407 33.73 25.22 3.35
N PRO A 408 34.67 25.53 4.28
CA PRO A 408 35.51 26.72 4.16
C PRO A 408 36.53 26.64 3.02
N SER A 409 36.76 25.44 2.46
CA SER A 409 37.67 25.22 1.34
C SER A 409 37.02 25.32 -0.04
N ALA A 410 35.70 25.53 -0.13
CA ALA A 410 35.00 25.62 -1.40
C ALA A 410 35.36 26.92 -2.16
N GLU A 411 35.96 26.78 -3.35
CA GLU A 411 36.22 27.88 -4.29
C GLU A 411 35.17 27.94 -5.43
N GLU A 412 34.47 26.83 -5.65
CA GLU A 412 33.33 26.68 -6.56
C GLU A 412 32.31 25.74 -5.92
N PHE A 413 31.03 26.06 -6.06
CA PHE A 413 29.93 25.20 -5.63
C PHE A 413 28.65 25.48 -6.41
N THR A 414 27.72 24.54 -6.39
CA THR A 414 26.41 24.65 -7.01
C THR A 414 25.31 24.32 -6.01
N PHE A 415 24.24 25.09 -6.00
CA PHE A 415 23.03 24.75 -5.24
C PHE A 415 21.78 24.87 -6.10
N CYS A 416 20.75 24.11 -5.75
CA CYS A 416 19.46 24.17 -6.42
C CYS A 416 18.40 24.84 -5.53
N VAL A 417 17.48 25.60 -6.12
CA VAL A 417 16.38 26.28 -5.41
C VAL A 417 15.04 25.92 -6.03
N LEU A 418 14.08 25.53 -5.21
CA LEU A 418 12.68 25.30 -5.61
C LEU A 418 11.72 25.79 -4.53
N GLY A 419 10.42 25.88 -4.84
CA GLY A 419 9.39 26.29 -3.88
C GLY A 419 8.02 25.75 -4.25
N ASP A 420 7.09 25.75 -3.29
CA ASP A 420 5.67 25.54 -3.56
C ASP A 420 5.39 24.18 -4.21
N ASN A 421 5.90 23.12 -3.58
CA ASN A 421 5.78 21.76 -4.09
C ASN A 421 4.58 20.99 -3.53
N ARG A 422 3.77 21.61 -2.66
CA ARG A 422 2.67 20.98 -1.93
C ARG A 422 1.63 20.31 -2.82
N PRO A 423 0.92 19.29 -2.30
CA PRO A 423 -0.23 18.72 -2.98
C PRO A 423 -1.43 19.69 -2.98
N GLY A 424 -2.42 19.44 -3.84
CA GLY A 424 -3.67 20.23 -3.87
C GLY A 424 -4.65 19.94 -2.71
N SER A 425 -4.35 18.99 -1.80
CA SER A 425 -5.15 18.74 -0.59
C SER A 425 -4.38 17.91 0.44
N SER A 426 -4.76 17.99 1.73
CA SER A 426 -4.13 17.18 2.80
C SER A 426 -4.37 15.67 2.68
N LYS A 427 -5.33 15.26 1.85
CA LYS A 427 -5.63 13.85 1.58
C LYS A 427 -4.83 13.30 0.40
N SER A 428 -4.28 14.17 -0.44
CA SER A 428 -3.52 13.77 -1.63
C SER A 428 -2.09 13.35 -1.26
N PRO A 429 -1.48 12.39 -1.99
CA PRO A 429 -0.04 12.16 -1.91
C PRO A 429 0.73 13.38 -2.44
N MET A 430 2.04 13.42 -2.21
CA MET A 430 2.90 14.43 -2.83
C MET A 430 2.80 14.39 -4.36
N PRO A 431 2.79 15.54 -5.05
CA PRO A 431 2.76 15.62 -6.51
C PRO A 431 3.83 14.74 -7.17
N ARG A 432 3.46 14.01 -8.24
CA ARG A 432 4.46 13.30 -9.05
C ARG A 432 5.41 14.26 -9.74
N ILE A 433 4.95 15.47 -10.04
CA ILE A 433 5.78 16.56 -10.59
C ILE A 433 6.91 16.90 -9.63
N PHE A 434 6.64 17.07 -8.33
CA PHE A 434 7.66 17.31 -7.32
C PHE A 434 8.70 16.17 -7.28
N TRP A 435 8.25 14.91 -7.30
CA TRP A 435 9.14 13.75 -7.44
C TRP A 435 10.05 13.80 -8.69
N GLN A 436 9.54 14.30 -9.82
CA GLN A 436 10.31 14.43 -11.06
C GLN A 436 11.31 15.59 -10.99
N ILE A 437 10.93 16.70 -10.36
CA ILE A 437 11.81 17.86 -10.12
C ILE A 437 12.95 17.47 -9.17
N VAL A 438 12.66 16.79 -8.05
CA VAL A 438 13.72 16.34 -7.12
C VAL A 438 14.68 15.37 -7.81
N ARG A 439 14.20 14.49 -8.70
CA ARG A 439 15.08 13.67 -9.53
C ARG A 439 15.96 14.48 -10.46
N ALA A 440 15.40 15.47 -11.15
CA ALA A 440 16.17 16.35 -12.02
C ALA A 440 17.22 17.15 -11.22
N ILE A 441 16.88 17.58 -10.00
CA ILE A 441 17.84 18.20 -9.07
C ILE A 441 18.99 17.23 -8.75
N CYS A 442 18.70 15.96 -8.47
CA CYS A 442 19.76 14.96 -8.26
C CYS A 442 20.67 14.81 -9.49
N ASP A 443 20.11 14.89 -10.71
CA ASP A 443 20.88 14.77 -11.97
C ASP A 443 21.82 15.98 -12.19
N GLU A 444 21.51 17.14 -11.62
CA GLU A 444 22.39 18.33 -11.63
C GLU A 444 23.57 18.23 -10.64
N ASN A 445 23.55 17.22 -9.76
CA ASN A 445 24.58 16.94 -8.75
C ASN A 445 25.01 18.17 -7.93
N PRO A 446 24.06 18.92 -7.31
CA PRO A 446 24.37 20.11 -6.52
C PRO A 446 25.06 19.73 -5.21
N ASP A 447 25.73 20.71 -4.59
CA ASP A 447 26.28 20.62 -3.24
C ASP A 447 25.21 20.82 -2.16
N MET A 448 24.14 21.56 -2.46
CA MET A 448 23.05 21.89 -1.52
C MET A 448 21.72 22.12 -2.26
N VAL A 449 20.59 21.98 -1.56
CA VAL A 449 19.25 22.29 -2.08
C VAL A 449 18.51 23.21 -1.12
N PHE A 450 17.78 24.19 -1.65
CA PHE A 450 16.96 25.13 -0.89
C PHE A 450 15.51 25.04 -1.33
N ASN A 451 14.59 24.91 -0.38
CA ASN A 451 13.15 24.99 -0.60
C ASN A 451 12.61 26.30 0.00
N THR A 452 11.92 27.12 -0.78
CA THR A 452 11.37 28.41 -0.32
C THR A 452 10.07 28.28 0.47
N GLY A 453 9.57 27.07 0.76
CA GLY A 453 8.41 26.83 1.63
C GLY A 453 7.18 26.32 0.88
N ASP A 454 6.07 26.17 1.60
CA ASP A 454 4.85 25.51 1.10
C ASP A 454 5.15 24.08 0.63
N ILE A 455 5.81 23.33 1.52
CA ILE A 455 6.22 21.94 1.31
C ILE A 455 5.07 20.96 1.60
N VAL A 456 4.08 21.38 2.39
CA VAL A 456 2.87 20.62 2.75
C VAL A 456 1.60 21.43 2.48
N TYR A 457 0.42 20.81 2.57
CA TYR A 457 -0.84 21.52 2.27
C TYR A 457 -1.47 22.20 3.49
N ALA A 458 -1.32 21.65 4.70
CA ALA A 458 -1.96 22.24 5.88
C ALA A 458 -1.08 22.26 7.14
N GLY A 459 0.06 21.57 7.12
CA GLY A 459 0.91 21.39 8.30
C GLY A 459 0.52 20.15 9.12
N GLU A 460 -0.20 19.18 8.55
CA GLU A 460 -0.54 17.94 9.24
C GLU A 460 0.70 17.01 9.31
N PHE A 461 0.94 16.36 10.46
CA PHE A 461 2.07 15.45 10.68
C PHE A 461 2.31 14.45 9.51
N LYS A 462 1.24 13.83 9.01
CA LYS A 462 1.31 12.85 7.91
C LYS A 462 1.80 13.44 6.59
N GLU A 463 1.63 14.75 6.38
CA GLU A 463 2.09 15.44 5.17
C GLU A 463 3.60 15.56 5.16
N TYR A 464 4.22 15.82 6.32
CA TYR A 464 5.68 15.85 6.46
C TYR A 464 6.31 14.47 6.27
N ILE A 465 5.66 13.39 6.71
CA ILE A 465 6.08 12.02 6.39
C ILE A 465 6.11 11.82 4.87
N ARG A 466 5.03 12.20 4.15
CA ARG A 466 4.98 12.12 2.68
C ARG A 466 5.99 13.02 1.98
N PHE A 467 6.29 14.19 2.55
CA PHE A 467 7.32 15.08 2.04
C PHE A 467 8.71 14.43 2.16
N ARG A 468 9.04 13.89 3.34
CA ARG A 468 10.28 13.14 3.61
C ARG A 468 10.47 11.98 2.63
N GLU A 469 9.40 11.26 2.28
CA GLU A 469 9.49 10.20 1.26
C GLU A 469 10.09 10.71 -0.05
N VAL A 470 9.75 11.93 -0.50
CA VAL A 470 10.27 12.51 -1.74
C VAL A 470 11.70 13.00 -1.58
N VAL A 471 11.95 13.79 -0.53
CA VAL A 471 13.26 14.43 -0.33
C VAL A 471 14.33 13.45 0.15
N SER A 472 13.96 12.24 0.58
CA SER A 472 14.89 11.12 0.82
C SER A 472 15.69 10.71 -0.43
N LEU A 473 15.32 11.19 -1.62
CA LEU A 473 16.12 11.08 -2.84
C LEU A 473 17.40 11.93 -2.80
N LEU A 474 17.41 13.01 -2.04
CA LEU A 474 18.54 13.92 -1.96
C LEU A 474 19.68 13.29 -1.17
N ASN A 475 20.90 13.46 -1.66
CA ASN A 475 22.13 12.99 -1.02
C ASN A 475 23.02 14.17 -0.58
N VAL A 476 22.40 15.35 -0.47
CA VAL A 476 22.96 16.67 -0.12
C VAL A 476 21.98 17.39 0.80
N PRO A 477 22.44 18.34 1.64
CA PRO A 477 21.57 18.99 2.60
C PRO A 477 20.44 19.76 1.93
N LEU A 478 19.28 19.73 2.57
CA LEU A 478 18.09 20.49 2.19
C LEU A 478 17.82 21.57 3.24
N PHE A 479 17.78 22.83 2.81
CA PHE A 479 17.43 23.96 3.65
C PHE A 479 16.03 24.44 3.29
N ILE A 480 15.19 24.69 4.29
CA ILE A 480 13.77 24.98 4.08
C ILE A 480 13.41 26.31 4.74
N ALA A 481 12.88 27.24 3.95
CA ALA A 481 12.17 28.40 4.45
C ALA A 481 10.71 28.01 4.76
N ARG A 482 10.12 28.63 5.78
CA ARG A 482 8.76 28.28 6.22
C ARG A 482 7.70 29.06 5.44
N GLY A 483 6.78 28.34 4.79
CA GLY A 483 5.63 28.90 4.09
C GLY A 483 4.38 29.03 4.95
N ASN A 484 3.33 29.60 4.36
CA ASN A 484 2.06 29.85 5.07
C ASN A 484 1.26 28.55 5.25
N HIS A 485 1.50 27.54 4.42
CA HIS A 485 0.86 26.24 4.53
C HIS A 485 1.35 25.41 5.72
N GLU A 486 2.61 25.54 6.12
CA GLU A 486 3.18 24.84 7.29
C GLU A 486 2.45 25.21 8.60
N VAL A 487 1.87 26.41 8.68
CA VAL A 487 1.14 26.94 9.86
C VAL A 487 -0.37 27.11 9.60
N SER A 488 -0.93 26.43 8.60
CA SER A 488 -2.35 26.58 8.25
C SER A 488 -3.32 26.05 9.29
N ILE A 489 -2.93 25.04 10.06
CA ILE A 489 -3.70 24.52 11.21
C ILE A 489 -3.30 25.16 12.55
N GLY A 490 -2.67 26.33 12.52
CA GLY A 490 -2.24 27.07 13.73
C GLY A 490 -1.11 26.37 14.48
N LYS A 491 -1.17 26.38 15.82
CA LYS A 491 -0.11 25.89 16.71
C LYS A 491 0.29 24.45 16.43
N ALA A 492 -0.68 23.60 16.09
CA ALA A 492 -0.41 22.21 15.74
C ALA A 492 0.45 22.10 14.47
N GLY A 493 0.28 23.01 13.51
CA GLY A 493 1.07 23.04 12.27
C GLY A 493 2.51 23.47 12.56
N GLU A 494 2.66 24.49 13.40
CA GLU A 494 3.97 24.92 13.90
C GLU A 494 4.68 23.81 14.69
N GLU A 495 4.01 23.19 15.66
CA GLU A 495 4.56 22.08 16.44
C GLU A 495 4.98 20.90 15.55
N ASN A 496 4.19 20.58 14.52
CA ASN A 496 4.56 19.55 13.55
C ASN A 496 5.78 19.97 12.72
N TYR A 497 5.83 21.18 12.17
CA TYR A 497 6.99 21.67 11.43
C TYR A 497 8.27 21.53 12.27
N ARG A 498 8.21 22.03 13.51
CA ARG A 498 9.32 21.98 14.46
C ARG A 498 9.71 20.56 14.82
N HIS A 499 8.76 19.64 14.93
CA HIS A 499 9.09 18.23 15.17
C HIS A 499 9.97 17.62 14.06
N PHE A 500 9.78 18.03 12.80
CA PHE A 500 10.55 17.50 11.68
C PHE A 500 11.84 18.25 11.40
N PHE A 501 11.89 19.57 11.63
CA PHE A 501 12.98 20.43 11.18
C PHE A 501 13.70 21.19 12.32
N ASP A 502 13.22 21.09 13.56
CA ASP A 502 13.96 21.56 14.73
C ASP A 502 14.61 20.37 15.47
N VAL A 503 15.56 20.70 16.35
CA VAL A 503 16.22 19.75 17.24
C VAL A 503 15.75 19.98 18.68
N PRO A 504 15.26 18.94 19.40
CA PRO A 504 14.76 19.08 20.76
C PRO A 504 15.77 19.73 21.71
N GLY A 505 15.31 20.67 22.53
CA GLY A 505 16.15 21.39 23.49
C GLY A 505 16.88 22.60 22.91
N PHE A 506 16.75 22.87 21.61
CA PHE A 506 17.30 24.06 20.96
C PHE A 506 16.16 24.98 20.50
N SER A 507 16.27 26.28 20.81
CA SER A 507 15.25 27.28 20.47
C SER A 507 15.58 27.91 19.14
N TYR A 508 14.83 27.61 18.08
CA TYR A 508 14.97 28.32 16.81
C TYR A 508 13.61 28.82 16.31
N ASN A 509 13.58 30.09 15.95
CA ASN A 509 12.40 30.81 15.46
C ASN A 509 12.15 30.55 13.95
N SER A 510 12.59 29.39 13.45
CA SER A 510 12.58 28.96 12.04
C SER A 510 13.30 29.89 11.04
N TYR A 511 14.23 30.73 11.50
CA TYR A 511 15.20 31.49 10.68
C TYR A 511 16.62 31.22 11.17
N TYR A 512 17.62 31.28 10.28
CA TYR A 512 19.03 30.97 10.57
C TYR A 512 19.95 31.41 9.42
N SER A 513 21.26 31.44 9.66
CA SER A 513 22.28 31.71 8.64
C SER A 513 23.49 30.78 8.78
N PHE A 514 24.25 30.62 7.71
CA PHE A 514 25.50 29.85 7.69
C PHE A 514 26.39 30.31 6.52
N ASP A 515 27.66 29.92 6.57
CA ASP A 515 28.61 30.18 5.49
C ASP A 515 28.89 28.91 4.67
N TYR A 516 29.16 29.09 3.39
CA TYR A 516 29.68 28.04 2.51
C TYR A 516 30.70 28.67 1.54
N GLY A 517 31.96 28.25 1.63
CA GLY A 517 33.04 28.88 0.87
C GLY A 517 33.17 30.37 1.19
N ASN A 518 33.06 31.22 0.17
CA ASN A 518 33.12 32.69 0.24
C ASN A 518 31.74 33.37 0.37
N SER A 519 30.68 32.59 0.56
CA SER A 519 29.30 33.05 0.46
C SER A 519 28.53 32.84 1.76
N HIS A 520 27.61 33.75 2.04
CA HIS A 520 26.75 33.73 3.23
C HIS A 520 25.30 33.44 2.84
N PHE A 521 24.64 32.55 3.59
CA PHE A 521 23.29 32.06 3.32
C PHE A 521 22.37 32.41 4.49
N ILE A 522 21.20 32.98 4.19
CA ILE A 522 20.24 33.46 5.18
C ILE A 522 18.86 32.88 4.86
N ILE A 523 18.26 32.18 5.81
CA ILE A 523 16.89 31.66 5.72
C ILE A 523 16.02 32.49 6.67
N LEU A 524 15.02 33.17 6.11
CA LEU A 524 14.04 33.98 6.82
C LEU A 524 12.70 33.25 6.96
N ASN A 525 11.94 33.65 7.96
CA ASN A 525 10.62 33.13 8.26
C ASN A 525 9.60 34.28 8.37
N ALA A 526 8.77 34.39 7.34
CA ALA A 526 7.67 35.35 7.28
C ALA A 526 6.33 34.78 7.80
N ASN A 527 6.32 33.58 8.37
CA ASN A 527 5.09 32.82 8.65
C ASN A 527 5.02 32.35 10.10
N ILE A 528 5.07 33.26 11.07
CA ILE A 528 4.82 32.95 12.49
C ILE A 528 3.32 32.89 12.80
N GLN A 529 2.91 31.98 13.69
CA GLN A 529 1.48 31.71 13.92
C GLN A 529 0.70 32.99 14.27
N GLU A 530 1.30 33.89 15.04
CA GLU A 530 0.67 35.14 15.49
C GLU A 530 0.78 36.28 14.46
N HIS A 531 1.69 36.18 13.49
CA HIS A 531 1.94 37.20 12.48
C HIS A 531 2.31 36.56 11.12
N LYS A 532 1.31 35.99 10.44
CA LYS A 532 1.51 35.46 9.07
C LYS A 532 1.86 36.59 8.12
N TYR A 533 2.64 36.27 7.08
CA TYR A 533 3.08 37.21 6.06
C TYR A 533 3.87 38.41 6.60
N SER A 534 4.62 38.24 7.68
CA SER A 534 5.44 39.30 8.27
C SER A 534 6.63 38.74 9.06
N VAL A 535 7.61 39.60 9.27
CA VAL A 535 8.81 39.30 10.07
C VAL A 535 8.72 40.09 11.38
N ASP A 536 8.91 39.41 12.51
CA ASP A 536 8.86 40.01 13.84
C ASP A 536 10.14 40.78 14.20
N GLU A 537 10.04 41.65 15.22
CA GLU A 537 11.15 42.50 15.64
C GLU A 537 12.42 41.70 16.01
N PRO A 538 12.34 40.57 16.77
CA PRO A 538 13.53 39.78 17.09
C PRO A 538 14.28 39.30 15.84
N GLN A 539 13.55 38.87 14.81
CA GLN A 539 14.14 38.43 13.56
C GLN A 539 14.70 39.59 12.74
N LEU A 540 14.02 40.74 12.69
CA LEU A 540 14.55 41.94 12.01
C LEU A 540 15.85 42.40 12.66
N SER A 541 15.89 42.47 13.99
CA SER A 541 17.08 42.82 14.76
C SER A 541 18.21 41.81 14.56
N TRP A 542 17.90 40.51 14.53
CA TRP A 542 18.88 39.47 14.20
C TRP A 542 19.43 39.65 12.78
N PHE A 543 18.56 39.81 11.77
CA PHE A 543 18.95 39.95 10.37
C PHE A 543 19.85 41.16 10.12
N ILE A 544 19.55 42.31 10.73
CA ILE A 544 20.38 43.51 10.61
C ILE A 544 21.79 43.26 11.15
N ASN A 545 21.90 42.58 12.31
CA ASN A 545 23.19 42.26 12.92
C ASN A 545 23.97 41.23 12.11
N ASP A 546 23.27 40.21 11.59
CA ASP A 546 23.84 39.14 10.76
C ASP A 546 24.41 39.70 9.44
N MET A 547 23.65 40.58 8.77
CA MET A 547 24.11 41.28 7.56
C MET A 547 25.34 42.16 7.81
N GLU A 548 25.42 42.85 8.96
CA GLU A 548 26.60 43.66 9.32
C GLU A 548 27.81 42.78 9.67
N ALA A 549 27.60 41.64 10.34
CA ALA A 549 28.66 40.70 10.68
C ALA A 549 29.29 40.04 9.44
N HIS A 550 28.50 39.83 8.38
CA HIS A 550 28.92 39.19 7.12
C HIS A 550 29.02 40.17 5.94
N LYS A 551 29.26 41.45 6.22
CA LYS A 551 29.42 42.47 5.17
C LYS A 551 30.60 42.21 4.22
N ASP A 552 31.59 41.44 4.69
CA ASP A 552 32.80 41.09 3.93
C ASP A 552 32.62 39.83 3.06
N SER A 553 31.46 39.16 3.12
CA SER A 553 31.13 38.05 2.21
C SER A 553 31.01 38.54 0.77
N GLU A 554 31.53 37.75 -0.17
CA GLU A 554 31.52 38.06 -1.60
C GLU A 554 30.09 38.00 -2.15
N HIS A 555 29.32 37.00 -1.71
CA HIS A 555 27.92 36.83 -2.07
C HIS A 555 27.06 36.59 -0.83
N ILE A 556 25.83 37.11 -0.87
CA ILE A 556 24.79 36.84 0.13
C ILE A 556 23.55 36.29 -0.59
N PHE A 557 23.09 35.13 -0.14
CA PHE A 557 21.91 34.45 -0.66
C PHE A 557 20.83 34.41 0.42
N ILE A 558 19.67 35.02 0.15
CA ILE A 558 18.56 35.15 1.09
C ILE A 558 17.39 34.31 0.59
N PHE A 559 16.79 33.50 1.46
CA PHE A 559 15.66 32.64 1.17
C PHE A 559 14.51 32.99 2.11
N VAL A 560 13.34 33.24 1.53
CA VAL A 560 12.12 33.57 2.27
C VAL A 560 10.93 33.04 1.51
N HIS A 561 9.86 32.63 2.18
CA HIS A 561 8.67 32.18 1.45
C HIS A 561 7.93 33.35 0.78
N GLN A 562 7.54 34.33 1.59
CA GLN A 562 6.78 35.46 1.12
C GLN A 562 7.67 36.44 0.35
N PRO A 563 7.27 36.90 -0.85
CA PRO A 563 8.03 37.91 -1.57
C PRO A 563 8.24 39.19 -0.75
N ILE A 564 9.51 39.55 -0.50
CA ILE A 564 9.99 40.89 -0.15
C ILE A 564 9.92 41.77 -1.40
N TYR A 565 10.47 41.29 -2.52
CA TYR A 565 10.34 41.95 -3.82
C TYR A 565 9.18 41.31 -4.57
N GLU A 566 8.00 41.90 -4.45
CA GLU A 566 6.76 41.33 -4.96
C GLU A 566 6.61 41.41 -6.49
N TYR A 567 6.01 40.37 -7.05
CA TYR A 567 5.37 40.41 -8.37
C TYR A 567 3.86 40.64 -8.24
N ALA A 568 3.26 40.05 -7.21
CA ALA A 568 1.85 40.19 -6.86
C ALA A 568 1.67 40.29 -5.33
N HIS A 569 1.60 39.18 -4.59
CA HIS A 569 1.42 39.17 -3.14
C HIS A 569 2.75 39.03 -2.41
N GLY A 570 3.06 39.99 -1.54
CA GLY A 570 4.25 40.00 -0.70
C GLY A 570 3.94 39.97 0.80
N LEU A 571 4.82 40.59 1.58
CA LEU A 571 4.64 40.78 3.02
C LEU A 571 3.47 41.72 3.31
N GLU A 572 2.68 41.45 4.35
CA GLU A 572 1.52 42.27 4.73
C GLU A 572 1.89 43.39 5.73
N ASN A 573 3.12 43.41 6.26
CA ASN A 573 3.58 44.42 7.21
C ASN A 573 4.65 45.33 6.58
N GLU A 574 4.22 46.54 6.19
CA GLU A 574 5.06 47.58 5.56
C GLU A 574 6.33 47.94 6.35
N THR A 575 6.28 47.86 7.69
CA THR A 575 7.47 48.18 8.50
C THR A 575 8.53 47.08 8.37
N SER A 576 8.11 45.82 8.44
CA SER A 576 9.01 44.68 8.26
C SER A 576 9.57 44.61 6.84
N GLU A 577 8.71 44.78 5.83
CA GLU A 577 9.08 44.81 4.41
C GLU A 577 10.14 45.90 4.14
N ARG A 578 9.82 47.16 4.47
CA ARG A 578 10.75 48.28 4.26
C ARG A 578 12.06 48.11 5.03
N THR A 579 12.03 47.56 6.25
CA THR A 579 13.25 47.32 7.02
C THR A 579 14.14 46.28 6.36
N LEU A 580 13.56 45.20 5.80
CA LEU A 580 14.29 44.20 5.04
C LEU A 580 14.87 44.80 3.76
N GLU A 581 14.06 45.51 2.96
CA GLU A 581 14.52 46.17 1.73
C GLU A 581 15.65 47.16 2.00
N GLU A 582 15.49 48.11 2.94
CA GLU A 582 16.50 49.10 3.27
C GLU A 582 17.82 48.43 3.74
N THR A 583 17.72 47.33 4.50
CA THR A 583 18.89 46.58 4.98
C THR A 583 19.58 45.83 3.84
N ILE A 584 18.81 45.17 2.97
CA ILE A 584 19.32 44.44 1.80
C ILE A 584 20.01 45.40 0.83
N GLU A 585 19.32 46.48 0.43
CA GLU A 585 19.82 47.42 -0.57
C GLU A 585 21.04 48.20 -0.09
N LYS A 586 21.08 48.59 1.19
CA LYS A 586 22.26 49.22 1.80
C LYS A 586 23.51 48.32 1.68
N ASN A 587 23.31 47.01 1.73
CA ASN A 587 24.38 46.02 1.60
C ASN A 587 24.63 45.61 0.13
N ALA A 588 23.78 45.95 -0.83
CA ALA A 588 23.96 45.64 -2.26
C ALA A 588 24.83 46.69 -2.98
N PHE A 589 26.01 47.02 -2.44
CA PHE A 589 26.82 48.14 -2.95
C PHE A 589 27.54 47.86 -4.30
N TYR A 590 27.47 46.64 -4.84
CA TYR A 590 27.81 46.29 -6.23
C TYR A 590 26.84 45.22 -6.78
N PRO A 591 26.59 45.19 -8.11
CA PRO A 591 25.69 44.19 -8.71
C PRO A 591 26.22 42.77 -8.52
N HIS A 592 25.32 41.79 -8.47
CA HIS A 592 25.66 40.37 -8.27
C HIS A 592 26.29 40.04 -6.91
N ARG A 593 26.08 40.90 -5.90
CA ARG A 593 26.39 40.60 -4.50
C ARG A 593 25.25 39.87 -3.78
N ILE A 594 24.03 40.37 -3.92
CA ILE A 594 22.87 39.87 -3.16
C ILE A 594 21.82 39.26 -4.08
N TYR A 595 21.38 38.07 -3.70
CA TYR A 595 20.37 37.28 -4.36
C TYR A 595 19.26 36.95 -3.37
N VAL A 596 18.00 37.17 -3.76
CA VAL A 596 16.82 36.85 -2.94
C VAL A 596 15.97 35.82 -3.68
N PHE A 597 15.70 34.68 -3.05
CA PHE A 597 14.89 33.60 -3.58
C PHE A 597 13.60 33.45 -2.77
N GLN A 598 12.48 33.43 -3.48
CA GLN A 598 11.14 33.58 -2.93
C GLN A 598 10.18 32.54 -3.51
N GLY A 599 9.13 32.19 -2.77
CA GLY A 599 8.07 31.26 -3.20
C GLY A 599 6.72 31.95 -3.29
N HIS A 600 5.69 31.26 -2.80
CA HIS A 600 4.30 31.71 -2.64
C HIS A 600 3.53 31.87 -3.95
N GLU A 601 4.08 32.62 -4.89
CA GLU A 601 3.49 32.77 -6.21
C GLU A 601 3.88 31.61 -7.10
N HIS A 602 2.89 30.87 -7.58
CA HIS A 602 3.08 29.65 -8.36
C HIS A 602 3.47 29.93 -9.83
N LEU A 603 4.60 30.61 -10.01
CA LEU A 603 5.19 31.07 -11.27
C LEU A 603 6.72 31.13 -11.18
N TYR A 604 7.38 31.39 -12.32
CA TYR A 604 8.76 31.87 -12.38
C TYR A 604 8.82 33.38 -12.68
N TYR A 605 9.52 34.16 -11.86
CA TYR A 605 9.80 35.56 -12.15
C TYR A 605 11.18 35.94 -11.65
N ASN A 606 11.86 36.85 -12.35
CA ASN A 606 13.10 37.44 -11.86
C ASN A 606 13.16 38.95 -12.13
N SER A 607 13.89 39.66 -11.29
CA SER A 607 14.15 41.09 -11.46
C SER A 607 15.52 41.49 -10.91
N SER A 608 16.00 42.66 -11.36
CA SER A 608 17.23 43.28 -10.87
C SER A 608 16.94 44.74 -10.52
N GLN A 609 16.94 45.08 -9.24
CA GLN A 609 16.65 46.43 -8.75
C GLN A 609 17.65 46.79 -7.65
N ASN A 610 18.18 48.02 -7.65
CA ASN A 610 19.13 48.49 -6.63
C ASN A 610 20.30 47.51 -6.36
N ASN A 611 20.86 46.92 -7.42
CA ASN A 611 21.90 45.88 -7.42
C ASN A 611 21.52 44.52 -6.79
N VAL A 612 20.26 44.35 -6.38
CA VAL A 612 19.71 43.10 -5.84
C VAL A 612 19.11 42.28 -6.97
N MET A 613 19.46 41.00 -7.03
CA MET A 613 18.86 40.02 -7.94
C MET A 613 17.74 39.29 -7.18
N SER A 614 16.49 39.40 -7.62
CA SER A 614 15.35 38.72 -6.97
C SER A 614 14.73 37.69 -7.89
N TYR A 615 14.34 36.54 -7.32
CA TYR A 615 13.70 35.42 -8.00
C TYR A 615 12.48 34.95 -7.21
N ILE A 616 11.38 34.74 -7.92
CA ILE A 616 10.22 33.99 -7.44
C ILE A 616 10.23 32.64 -8.16
N THR A 617 10.25 31.55 -7.40
CA THR A 617 10.48 30.18 -7.88
C THR A 617 9.41 29.18 -7.39
N GLY A 618 8.13 29.57 -7.40
CA GLY A 618 7.00 28.73 -6.94
C GLY A 618 6.51 27.67 -7.93
N GLY A 619 7.38 27.22 -8.85
CA GLY A 619 7.08 26.19 -9.84
C GLY A 619 7.48 24.76 -9.42
N GLY A 620 7.70 24.50 -8.13
CA GLY A 620 8.28 23.26 -7.61
C GLY A 620 7.34 22.05 -7.54
N GLY A 621 6.05 22.21 -7.85
CA GLY A 621 5.15 21.07 -8.07
C GLY A 621 3.66 21.26 -7.73
N ALA A 622 3.30 22.33 -7.03
CA ALA A 622 1.90 22.74 -6.86
C ALA A 622 1.27 23.14 -8.21
N GLU A 623 -0.04 23.36 -8.25
CA GLU A 623 -0.70 23.81 -9.48
C GLU A 623 -0.27 25.24 -9.83
N LEU A 624 0.25 25.46 -11.04
CA LEU A 624 0.63 26.78 -11.54
C LEU A 624 -0.59 27.70 -11.59
N ASP A 625 -0.43 28.98 -11.25
CA ASP A 625 -1.57 29.91 -11.18
C ASP A 625 -1.85 30.58 -12.54
N PRO A 626 -2.96 30.23 -13.23
CA PRO A 626 -3.27 30.73 -14.56
C PRO A 626 -3.65 32.22 -14.60
N GLN A 627 -3.65 32.93 -13.45
CA GLN A 627 -3.82 34.38 -13.44
C GLN A 627 -2.59 35.14 -13.96
N TYR A 628 -1.43 34.49 -14.00
CA TYR A 628 -0.16 35.08 -14.46
C TYR A 628 0.11 34.86 -15.96
N PRO A 629 1.01 35.64 -16.57
CA PRO A 629 1.35 35.50 -17.99
C PRO A 629 1.90 34.12 -18.35
N ASP A 630 1.48 33.55 -19.47
CA ASP A 630 1.85 32.19 -19.90
C ASP A 630 3.38 31.95 -19.92
N GLU A 631 4.19 32.97 -20.20
CA GLU A 631 5.65 32.88 -20.22
C GLU A 631 6.30 32.64 -18.85
N THR A 632 5.60 32.93 -17.75
CA THR A 632 6.07 32.69 -16.37
C THR A 632 5.60 31.33 -15.83
N LEU A 633 4.65 30.69 -16.50
CA LEU A 633 3.99 29.48 -16.02
C LEU A 633 4.65 28.23 -16.57
N PHE A 634 5.59 27.66 -15.80
CA PHE A 634 6.21 26.37 -16.08
C PHE A 634 6.80 25.76 -14.80
N PHE A 635 6.87 24.43 -14.74
CA PHE A 635 7.50 23.73 -13.63
C PHE A 635 9.02 23.83 -13.73
N HIS A 636 9.68 24.17 -12.64
CA HIS A 636 11.12 24.46 -12.66
C HIS A 636 11.76 24.33 -11.28
N PHE A 637 13.09 24.38 -11.29
CA PHE A 637 13.94 24.77 -10.19
C PHE A 637 15.06 25.65 -10.76
N LEU A 638 15.77 26.37 -9.89
CA LEU A 638 16.92 27.18 -10.26
C LEU A 638 18.20 26.43 -9.91
N LYS A 639 19.17 26.43 -10.82
CA LYS A 639 20.54 25.98 -10.56
C LYS A 639 21.41 27.22 -10.42
N VAL A 640 22.06 27.35 -9.29
CA VAL A 640 22.96 28.47 -8.99
C VAL A 640 24.37 27.94 -8.87
N THR A 641 25.28 28.44 -9.70
CA THR A 641 26.70 28.09 -9.66
C THR A 641 27.52 29.31 -9.27
N VAL A 642 28.33 29.16 -8.23
CA VAL A 642 29.22 30.20 -7.69
C VAL A 642 30.67 29.83 -7.98
N ARG A 643 31.42 30.75 -8.57
CA ARG A 643 32.85 30.59 -8.94
C ARG A 643 33.62 31.85 -8.59
N GLY A 644 34.29 31.86 -7.45
CA GLY A 644 34.93 33.09 -6.95
C GLY A 644 33.89 34.21 -6.84
N SER A 645 34.05 35.27 -7.63
CA SER A 645 33.13 36.44 -7.67
C SER A 645 32.00 36.32 -8.70
N GLU A 646 31.92 35.23 -9.46
CA GLU A 646 30.90 35.03 -10.48
C GLU A 646 29.77 34.14 -9.97
N VAL A 647 28.52 34.59 -10.17
CA VAL A 647 27.31 33.80 -9.87
C VAL A 647 26.47 33.68 -11.13
N ASN A 648 26.22 32.44 -11.56
CA ASN A 648 25.31 32.13 -12.65
C ASN A 648 24.04 31.48 -12.11
N VAL A 649 22.88 32.02 -12.48
CA VAL A 649 21.56 31.46 -12.14
C VAL A 649 20.90 30.97 -13.43
N GLU A 650 20.67 29.66 -13.51
CA GLU A 650 20.03 28.99 -14.64
C GLU A 650 18.65 28.46 -14.23
N VAL A 651 17.65 28.65 -15.09
CA VAL A 651 16.30 28.10 -14.87
C VAL A 651 16.22 26.74 -15.53
N ILE A 652 16.17 25.68 -14.73
CA ILE A 652 16.05 24.32 -15.24
C ILE A 652 14.57 23.95 -15.32
N ARG A 653 14.14 23.55 -16.52
CA ARG A 653 12.74 23.22 -16.85
C ARG A 653 12.64 21.72 -17.14
N PRO A 654 12.68 20.85 -16.12
CA PRO A 654 12.64 19.42 -16.36
C PRO A 654 11.34 19.03 -17.04
N LEU A 655 11.42 18.03 -17.91
CA LEU A 655 10.21 17.45 -18.49
C LEU A 655 9.42 16.74 -17.38
N VAL A 656 8.14 17.08 -17.23
CA VAL A 656 7.27 16.48 -16.20
C VAL A 656 5.98 15.94 -16.81
N LEU A 657 5.48 14.84 -16.22
CA LEU A 657 4.25 14.16 -16.65
C LEU A 657 3.63 13.39 -15.49
N GLU A 658 2.49 13.89 -15.04
CA GLU A 658 1.62 13.28 -14.04
C GLU A 658 0.28 12.90 -14.68
N ILE A 659 -0.17 11.66 -14.44
CA ILE A 659 -1.52 11.22 -14.81
C ILE A 659 -2.33 11.09 -13.53
N ASN A 660 -3.37 11.91 -13.37
CA ASN A 660 -4.28 11.84 -12.22
C ASN A 660 -5.48 10.92 -12.50
N GLU A 661 -5.91 10.85 -13.77
CA GLU A 661 -6.95 9.93 -14.24
C GLU A 661 -6.50 9.24 -15.53
N PRO A 662 -6.57 7.90 -15.62
CA PRO A 662 -6.90 6.96 -14.55
C PRO A 662 -5.80 6.91 -13.47
N LYS A 663 -6.18 6.54 -12.24
CA LYS A 663 -5.24 6.45 -11.09
C LYS A 663 -4.23 5.30 -11.19
N SER A 664 -4.44 4.36 -12.12
CA SER A 664 -3.61 3.17 -12.32
C SER A 664 -3.22 3.02 -13.78
N ASN A 665 -2.04 2.45 -14.01
CA ASN A 665 -1.56 2.07 -15.35
C ASN A 665 -2.41 0.95 -15.97
N VAL A 666 -3.21 0.23 -15.19
CA VAL A 666 -4.18 -0.74 -15.70
C VAL A 666 -5.56 -0.31 -15.25
N THR A 667 -6.46 -0.11 -16.22
CA THR A 667 -7.83 0.34 -15.97
C THR A 667 -8.83 -0.45 -16.80
N TYR A 668 -10.06 -0.49 -16.33
CA TYR A 668 -11.19 -1.15 -17.01
C TYR A 668 -12.24 -0.09 -17.30
N SER A 669 -12.71 -0.04 -18.54
CA SER A 669 -13.77 0.88 -18.96
C SER A 669 -14.97 0.10 -19.49
N SER A 670 -16.17 0.50 -19.08
CA SER A 670 -17.44 0.10 -19.69
C SER A 670 -17.86 1.03 -20.83
N GLU A 671 -17.22 2.20 -20.93
CA GLU A 671 -17.48 3.19 -21.95
C GLU A 671 -16.56 3.00 -23.14
N PRO A 672 -16.99 3.34 -24.38
CA PRO A 672 -16.16 3.26 -25.57
C PRO A 672 -15.04 4.31 -25.60
N TYR A 673 -14.81 5.01 -24.48
CA TYR A 673 -13.74 5.98 -24.33
C TYR A 673 -13.09 5.89 -22.94
N LEU A 674 -11.83 6.32 -22.88
CA LEU A 674 -11.06 6.54 -21.66
C LEU A 674 -10.86 8.04 -21.47
N ARG A 675 -11.22 8.57 -20.31
CA ARG A 675 -10.84 9.92 -19.89
C ARG A 675 -9.41 9.89 -19.35
N ILE A 676 -8.59 10.82 -19.81
CA ILE A 676 -7.21 10.99 -19.37
C ILE A 676 -7.06 12.42 -18.90
N LYS A 677 -6.76 12.60 -17.61
CA LYS A 677 -6.50 13.90 -16.98
C LYS A 677 -5.16 13.85 -16.28
N GLY A 678 -4.38 14.91 -16.42
CA GLY A 678 -3.04 14.98 -15.86
C GLY A 678 -2.49 16.38 -15.79
N ARG A 679 -1.23 16.45 -15.38
CA ARG A 679 -0.40 17.64 -15.48
C ARG A 679 0.87 17.32 -16.27
N ALA A 680 1.32 18.26 -17.07
CA ALA A 680 2.52 18.13 -17.90
C ALA A 680 3.25 19.46 -17.99
N GLN A 681 4.51 19.42 -18.40
CA GLN A 681 5.30 20.63 -18.59
C GLN A 681 4.64 21.55 -19.62
N THR A 682 4.45 22.82 -19.29
CA THR A 682 3.90 23.81 -20.22
C THR A 682 4.87 24.06 -21.37
N ASN A 683 4.37 24.60 -22.48
CA ASN A 683 5.14 24.82 -23.71
C ASN A 683 5.78 23.56 -24.33
N CYS A 684 5.43 22.37 -23.83
CA CYS A 684 5.81 21.09 -24.42
C CYS A 684 4.69 20.52 -25.29
N ARG A 685 5.05 19.62 -26.20
CA ARG A 685 4.10 18.89 -27.04
C ARG A 685 3.59 17.66 -26.30
N LEU A 686 2.30 17.64 -25.97
CA LEU A 686 1.63 16.47 -25.40
C LEU A 686 0.88 15.71 -26.49
N THR A 687 1.08 14.40 -26.55
CA THR A 687 0.37 13.49 -27.43
C THR A 687 -0.22 12.31 -26.66
N ILE A 688 -1.38 11.84 -27.11
CA ILE A 688 -2.02 10.61 -26.65
C ILE A 688 -2.24 9.72 -27.87
N ASN A 689 -1.51 8.60 -27.95
CA ASN A 689 -1.46 7.75 -29.15
C ASN A 689 -1.22 8.59 -30.41
N GLU A 690 -0.16 9.41 -30.40
CA GLU A 690 0.28 10.30 -31.49
C GLU A 690 -0.65 11.49 -31.79
N LYS A 691 -1.85 11.53 -31.20
CA LYS A 691 -2.76 12.68 -31.33
C LYS A 691 -2.40 13.77 -30.33
N GLU A 692 -2.18 14.98 -30.81
CA GLU A 692 -1.86 16.14 -29.98
C GLU A 692 -3.01 16.55 -29.06
N VAL A 693 -2.66 16.94 -27.83
CA VAL A 693 -3.59 17.40 -26.78
C VAL A 693 -3.03 18.70 -26.19
N SER A 694 -3.89 19.71 -26.04
CA SER A 694 -3.51 20.99 -25.47
C SER A 694 -3.23 20.88 -23.96
N ILE A 695 -2.15 21.51 -23.53
CA ILE A 695 -1.81 21.75 -22.13
C ILE A 695 -2.27 23.18 -21.80
N LEU A 696 -3.04 23.36 -20.72
CA LEU A 696 -3.46 24.67 -20.24
C LEU A 696 -2.30 25.39 -19.52
N PRO A 697 -2.33 26.72 -19.35
CA PRO A 697 -1.28 27.47 -18.65
C PRO A 697 -0.98 26.97 -17.24
N ALA A 698 -1.99 26.46 -16.51
CA ALA A 698 -1.82 25.81 -15.21
C ALA A 698 -1.05 24.46 -15.25
N GLY A 699 -0.54 24.05 -16.42
CA GLY A 699 0.09 22.74 -16.66
C GLY A 699 -0.90 21.58 -16.77
N VAL A 700 -2.21 21.84 -16.72
CA VAL A 700 -3.26 20.81 -16.70
C VAL A 700 -3.67 20.41 -18.12
N PHE A 701 -3.93 19.13 -18.36
CA PHE A 701 -4.54 18.64 -19.60
C PHE A 701 -5.67 17.65 -19.33
N GLU A 702 -6.61 17.59 -20.27
CA GLU A 702 -7.69 16.60 -20.27
C GLU A 702 -8.03 16.17 -21.71
N SER A 703 -8.24 14.87 -21.92
CA SER A 703 -8.66 14.34 -23.22
C SER A 703 -9.50 13.06 -23.06
N ARG A 704 -10.24 12.70 -24.12
CA ARG A 704 -10.98 11.45 -24.23
C ARG A 704 -10.45 10.63 -25.40
N PHE A 705 -10.04 9.40 -25.12
CA PHE A 705 -9.50 8.47 -26.11
C PHE A 705 -10.51 7.36 -26.41
N LYS A 706 -10.82 7.10 -27.68
CA LYS A 706 -11.77 6.05 -28.06
C LYS A 706 -11.12 4.67 -27.95
N LEU A 707 -11.78 3.75 -27.26
CA LEU A 707 -11.30 2.40 -27.04
C LEU A 707 -11.88 1.41 -28.06
N SER A 708 -11.06 0.42 -28.44
CA SER A 708 -11.48 -0.79 -29.14
C SER A 708 -11.82 -1.87 -28.12
N VAL A 709 -12.72 -2.80 -28.47
CA VAL A 709 -13.10 -3.89 -27.55
C VAL A 709 -11.87 -4.72 -27.18
N GLY A 710 -11.73 -5.03 -25.89
CA GLY A 710 -10.58 -5.76 -25.33
C GLY A 710 -9.49 -4.85 -24.79
N LYS A 711 -8.24 -5.31 -24.91
CA LYS A 711 -7.05 -4.60 -24.41
C LYS A 711 -6.69 -3.44 -25.36
N ASN A 712 -6.59 -2.24 -24.82
CA ASN A 712 -6.06 -1.07 -25.50
C ASN A 712 -4.78 -0.62 -24.82
N GLU A 713 -3.78 -0.26 -25.62
CA GLU A 713 -2.60 0.45 -25.13
C GLU A 713 -2.78 1.93 -25.45
N VAL A 714 -2.75 2.76 -24.41
CA VAL A 714 -2.79 4.21 -24.52
C VAL A 714 -1.46 4.76 -24.04
N VAL A 715 -0.77 5.45 -24.94
CA VAL A 715 0.55 6.02 -24.71
C VAL A 715 0.38 7.52 -24.61
N VAL A 716 0.57 8.06 -23.41
CA VAL A 716 0.65 9.51 -23.17
C VAL A 716 2.11 9.89 -23.21
N ARG A 717 2.48 10.77 -24.13
CA ARG A 717 3.86 11.24 -24.30
C ARG A 717 3.88 12.76 -24.28
N VAL A 718 4.68 13.32 -23.38
CA VAL A 718 5.07 14.73 -23.43
C VAL A 718 6.49 14.81 -24.00
N GLU A 719 6.73 15.78 -24.87
CA GLU A 719 8.01 15.99 -25.56
C GLU A 719 8.35 17.47 -25.56
N ASP A 720 9.59 17.81 -25.20
CA ASP A 720 10.11 19.16 -25.38
C ASP A 720 10.50 19.33 -26.87
N PRO A 721 9.87 20.29 -27.60
CA PRO A 721 10.15 20.49 -29.01
C PRO A 721 11.55 21.03 -29.31
N ASN A 722 12.25 21.61 -28.32
CA ASN A 722 13.57 22.21 -28.49
C ASN A 722 14.69 21.18 -28.31
N THR A 723 14.54 20.26 -27.35
CA THR A 723 15.56 19.25 -27.01
C THR A 723 15.27 17.88 -27.62
N GLY A 724 14.01 17.58 -27.93
CA GLY A 724 13.55 16.25 -28.35
C GLY A 724 13.43 15.25 -27.19
N GLU A 725 13.69 15.65 -25.96
CA GLU A 725 13.48 14.82 -24.78
C GLU A 725 12.00 14.49 -24.61
N SER A 726 11.71 13.28 -24.13
CA SER A 726 10.32 12.87 -23.95
C SER A 726 10.10 11.96 -22.76
N LEU A 727 8.95 12.16 -22.10
CA LEU A 727 8.44 11.27 -21.06
C LEU A 727 7.20 10.58 -21.56
N THR A 728 7.15 9.27 -21.32
CA THR A 728 6.05 8.43 -21.76
C THR A 728 5.43 7.68 -20.59
N ARG A 729 4.10 7.68 -20.55
CA ARG A 729 3.29 6.84 -19.67
C ARG A 729 2.40 5.94 -20.50
N LYS A 730 2.47 4.63 -20.21
CA LYS A 730 1.64 3.61 -20.83
C LYS A 730 0.50 3.25 -19.90
N ILE A 731 -0.72 3.33 -20.42
CA ILE A 731 -1.94 2.94 -19.75
C ILE A 731 -2.54 1.79 -20.55
N ILE A 732 -2.75 0.65 -19.89
CA ILE A 732 -3.49 -0.47 -20.43
C ILE A 732 -4.95 -0.32 -20.02
N ALA A 733 -5.81 -0.04 -21.00
CA ALA A 733 -7.24 0.11 -20.80
C ALA A 733 -7.99 -1.07 -21.40
N TYR A 734 -8.64 -1.86 -20.57
CA TYR A 734 -9.52 -2.92 -21.01
C TYR A 734 -10.93 -2.35 -21.22
N TYR A 735 -11.32 -2.16 -22.48
CA TYR A 735 -12.69 -1.81 -22.80
C TYR A 735 -13.50 -3.09 -22.97
N LYS A 736 -14.42 -3.31 -22.06
CA LYS A 736 -15.38 -4.40 -22.16
C LYS A 736 -16.73 -3.80 -22.51
N PRO A 737 -17.22 -3.92 -23.76
CA PRO A 737 -18.50 -3.35 -24.13
C PRO A 737 -19.62 -3.99 -23.32
N THR A 738 -20.62 -3.22 -22.98
CA THR A 738 -21.75 -3.69 -22.18
C THR A 738 -22.60 -4.67 -22.99
N LEU A 739 -23.03 -5.75 -22.34
CA LEU A 739 -24.07 -6.61 -22.89
C LEU A 739 -25.43 -5.89 -22.81
N GLU A 740 -26.16 -5.89 -23.91
CA GLU A 740 -27.52 -5.38 -24.03
C GLU A 740 -28.47 -6.56 -24.02
N VAL A 741 -29.32 -6.67 -22.99
CA VAL A 741 -30.26 -7.78 -22.88
C VAL A 741 -31.67 -7.24 -23.04
N ASN A 742 -32.41 -7.77 -24.00
CA ASN A 742 -33.83 -7.48 -24.13
C ASN A 742 -34.61 -8.37 -23.16
N LEU A 743 -35.00 -7.79 -22.02
CA LEU A 743 -35.61 -8.48 -20.90
C LEU A 743 -36.82 -7.69 -20.37
N PRO A 744 -38.00 -8.31 -20.21
CA PRO A 744 -39.13 -7.67 -19.54
C PRO A 744 -38.84 -7.44 -18.05
N ASP A 745 -39.43 -6.39 -17.47
CA ASP A 745 -39.28 -6.08 -16.04
C ASP A 745 -40.02 -7.10 -15.14
N ARG A 746 -41.06 -7.74 -15.67
CA ARG A 746 -41.86 -8.77 -14.99
C ARG A 746 -41.84 -10.09 -15.76
N LEU A 747 -41.48 -11.17 -15.08
CA LEU A 747 -41.36 -12.53 -15.61
C LEU A 747 -42.37 -13.46 -14.91
N ALA A 748 -42.91 -14.45 -15.63
CA ALA A 748 -43.83 -15.41 -15.04
C ALA A 748 -43.07 -16.59 -14.40
N SER A 749 -43.42 -16.91 -13.16
CA SER A 749 -42.91 -18.06 -12.41
C SER A 749 -43.01 -19.36 -13.23
N GLY A 750 -41.90 -20.10 -13.34
CA GLY A 750 -41.83 -21.39 -14.04
C GLY A 750 -41.91 -21.33 -15.57
N SER A 751 -41.96 -20.14 -16.18
CA SER A 751 -42.05 -19.99 -17.64
C SER A 751 -40.69 -20.16 -18.34
N GLU A 752 -40.71 -20.58 -19.60
CA GLU A 752 -39.53 -20.55 -20.47
C GLU A 752 -39.43 -19.17 -21.14
N LEU A 753 -38.31 -18.49 -20.95
CA LEU A 753 -38.03 -17.18 -21.53
C LEU A 753 -36.96 -17.31 -22.62
N ARG A 754 -37.26 -16.81 -23.81
CA ARG A 754 -36.28 -16.66 -24.90
C ARG A 754 -35.68 -15.26 -24.83
N VAL A 755 -34.42 -15.17 -24.44
CA VAL A 755 -33.70 -13.90 -24.22
C VAL A 755 -32.75 -13.64 -25.39
N LYS A 756 -32.79 -12.42 -25.94
CA LYS A 756 -31.80 -11.95 -26.92
C LYS A 756 -30.76 -11.11 -26.21
N VAL A 757 -29.48 -11.42 -26.44
CA VAL A 757 -28.36 -10.60 -26.02
C VAL A 757 -27.65 -10.03 -27.23
N THR A 758 -27.50 -8.71 -27.22
CA THR A 758 -26.70 -7.95 -28.16
C THR A 758 -25.58 -7.22 -27.43
N SER A 759 -24.66 -6.64 -28.17
CA SER A 759 -23.73 -5.63 -27.68
C SER A 759 -23.38 -4.75 -28.87
N LEU A 760 -23.49 -3.43 -28.71
CA LEU A 760 -23.32 -2.47 -29.81
C LEU A 760 -24.23 -2.81 -31.00
N GLY A 761 -25.46 -3.26 -30.71
CA GLY A 761 -26.46 -3.66 -31.72
C GLY A 761 -26.25 -5.00 -32.42
N SER A 762 -25.14 -5.72 -32.17
CA SER A 762 -24.85 -7.03 -32.79
C SER A 762 -25.17 -8.20 -31.85
N PRO A 763 -25.72 -9.34 -32.31
CA PRO A 763 -25.95 -10.51 -31.46
C PRO A 763 -24.64 -11.07 -30.90
N VAL A 764 -24.68 -11.54 -29.64
CA VAL A 764 -23.50 -12.11 -28.97
C VAL A 764 -23.74 -13.59 -28.64
N GLU A 765 -22.98 -14.47 -29.27
CA GLU A 765 -22.96 -15.92 -28.97
C GLU A 765 -22.20 -16.24 -27.69
N GLY A 766 -22.55 -17.33 -26.99
CA GLY A 766 -21.78 -17.84 -25.88
C GLY A 766 -21.92 -17.03 -24.58
N VAL A 767 -22.89 -16.13 -24.51
CA VAL A 767 -23.19 -15.37 -23.29
C VAL A 767 -23.90 -16.30 -22.30
N ALA A 768 -23.34 -16.46 -21.11
CA ALA A 768 -23.98 -17.16 -20.02
C ALA A 768 -25.04 -16.26 -19.39
N LEU A 769 -26.31 -16.65 -19.54
CA LEU A 769 -27.44 -16.04 -18.86
C LEU A 769 -27.67 -16.78 -17.56
N MET A 770 -27.81 -16.04 -16.48
CA MET A 770 -27.99 -16.60 -15.14
C MET A 770 -29.08 -15.84 -14.40
N ILE A 771 -30.02 -16.58 -13.84
CA ILE A 771 -31.01 -16.05 -12.90
C ILE A 771 -31.19 -17.06 -11.77
N ASN A 772 -30.82 -16.66 -10.56
CA ASN A 772 -30.71 -17.57 -9.42
C ASN A 772 -29.83 -18.81 -9.76
N ASP A 773 -30.40 -20.01 -9.76
CA ASP A 773 -29.68 -21.28 -10.00
C ASP A 773 -29.83 -21.76 -11.46
N GLN A 774 -30.56 -21.00 -12.28
CA GLN A 774 -30.80 -21.33 -13.68
C GLN A 774 -29.72 -20.71 -14.55
N LYS A 775 -29.19 -21.48 -15.49
CA LYS A 775 -28.16 -21.05 -16.44
C LYS A 775 -28.54 -21.46 -17.86
N ALA A 776 -28.32 -20.56 -18.81
CA ALA A 776 -28.44 -20.81 -20.24
C ALA A 776 -27.28 -20.14 -20.99
N ILE A 777 -27.02 -20.56 -22.23
CA ILE A 777 -25.96 -19.99 -23.06
C ILE A 777 -26.57 -19.56 -24.40
N THR A 778 -26.21 -18.37 -24.90
CA THR A 778 -26.71 -17.88 -26.19
C THR A 778 -26.10 -18.62 -27.37
N ASP A 779 -26.92 -18.88 -28.39
CA ASP A 779 -26.52 -19.42 -29.68
C ASP A 779 -25.88 -18.34 -30.60
N THR A 780 -25.49 -18.73 -31.82
CA THR A 780 -24.91 -17.84 -32.84
C THR A 780 -25.81 -16.66 -33.22
N SER A 781 -27.12 -16.74 -32.97
CA SER A 781 -28.08 -15.67 -33.21
C SER A 781 -28.29 -14.75 -31.99
N GLY A 782 -27.51 -14.96 -30.93
CA GLY A 782 -27.56 -14.23 -29.66
C GLY A 782 -28.75 -14.60 -28.79
N TYR A 783 -29.42 -15.72 -29.06
CA TYR A 783 -30.59 -16.15 -28.30
C TYR A 783 -30.26 -17.30 -27.35
N ALA A 784 -30.80 -17.26 -26.13
CA ALA A 784 -30.85 -18.42 -25.25
C ALA A 784 -32.26 -18.62 -24.70
N LYS A 785 -32.59 -19.87 -24.38
CA LYS A 785 -33.79 -20.21 -23.62
C LYS A 785 -33.39 -20.46 -22.16
N ILE A 786 -33.99 -19.71 -21.25
CA ILE A 786 -33.77 -19.86 -19.81
C ILE A 786 -35.11 -20.09 -19.11
N VAL A 787 -35.15 -21.07 -18.22
CA VAL A 787 -36.34 -21.35 -17.40
C VAL A 787 -36.33 -20.39 -16.22
N ILE A 788 -37.44 -19.67 -16.02
CA ILE A 788 -37.59 -18.72 -14.93
C ILE A 788 -37.90 -19.49 -13.63
N PRO A 789 -37.19 -19.21 -12.52
CA PRO A 789 -37.41 -19.89 -11.24
C PRO A 789 -38.88 -19.86 -10.83
N SER A 790 -39.35 -21.00 -10.32
CA SER A 790 -40.69 -21.09 -9.74
C SER A 790 -40.72 -20.40 -8.38
N VAL A 791 -41.58 -19.40 -8.25
CA VAL A 791 -41.85 -18.66 -7.00
C VAL A 791 -43.33 -18.76 -6.62
N THR A 792 -43.59 -18.85 -5.32
CA THR A 792 -44.94 -18.91 -4.70
C THR A 792 -45.51 -17.53 -4.39
N GLU A 793 -44.66 -16.50 -4.37
CA GLU A 793 -44.96 -15.09 -4.14
C GLU A 793 -44.11 -14.23 -5.08
N GLU A 794 -44.41 -12.94 -5.21
CA GLU A 794 -43.64 -12.04 -6.07
C GLU A 794 -42.21 -11.87 -5.53
N LYS A 795 -41.19 -12.12 -6.36
CA LYS A 795 -39.77 -12.01 -5.96
C LYS A 795 -38.97 -11.18 -6.96
N ARG A 796 -38.03 -10.37 -6.46
CA ARG A 796 -37.06 -9.64 -7.29
C ARG A 796 -35.74 -10.42 -7.31
N LEU A 797 -35.26 -10.79 -8.50
CA LEU A 797 -34.02 -11.56 -8.67
C LEU A 797 -33.06 -10.86 -9.64
N VAL A 798 -31.77 -11.11 -9.50
CA VAL A 798 -30.76 -10.68 -10.48
C VAL A 798 -30.78 -11.59 -11.68
N PHE A 799 -30.94 -10.96 -12.84
CA PHE A 799 -30.57 -11.52 -14.11
C PHE A 799 -29.18 -11.01 -14.48
N VAL A 800 -28.22 -11.93 -14.59
CA VAL A 800 -26.89 -11.65 -15.11
C VAL A 800 -26.76 -12.21 -16.52
N ALA A 801 -26.16 -11.45 -17.42
CA ALA A 801 -25.58 -11.98 -18.64
C ALA A 801 -24.07 -11.69 -18.59
N THR A 802 -23.26 -12.72 -18.69
CA THR A 802 -21.80 -12.61 -18.61
C THR A 802 -21.13 -13.33 -19.76
N LYS A 803 -20.04 -12.74 -20.23
CA LYS A 803 -19.14 -13.33 -21.21
C LYS A 803 -17.78 -12.69 -21.06
N GLU A 804 -16.72 -13.49 -21.13
CA GLU A 804 -15.36 -12.98 -21.18
C GLU A 804 -15.21 -11.95 -22.32
N GLY A 805 -14.55 -10.83 -22.01
CA GLY A 805 -14.39 -9.70 -22.94
C GLY A 805 -15.53 -8.68 -22.94
N TYR A 806 -16.62 -8.91 -22.20
CA TYR A 806 -17.76 -7.98 -22.10
C TYR A 806 -17.97 -7.49 -20.67
N THR A 807 -18.57 -6.30 -20.53
CA THR A 807 -19.06 -5.83 -19.24
C THR A 807 -20.36 -6.56 -18.99
N ASP A 808 -20.43 -7.25 -17.87
CA ASP A 808 -21.59 -8.04 -17.50
C ASP A 808 -22.85 -7.16 -17.50
N PHE A 809 -23.92 -7.65 -18.12
CA PHE A 809 -25.22 -7.07 -17.93
C PHE A 809 -25.78 -7.61 -16.63
N VAL A 810 -26.17 -6.71 -15.75
CA VAL A 810 -26.80 -7.09 -14.50
C VAL A 810 -28.07 -6.25 -14.33
N ARG A 811 -29.23 -6.91 -14.22
CA ARG A 811 -30.53 -6.25 -14.00
C ARG A 811 -31.34 -6.99 -12.95
N VAL A 812 -32.09 -6.25 -12.15
CA VAL A 812 -33.10 -6.83 -11.26
C VAL A 812 -34.41 -7.01 -12.02
N VAL A 813 -34.96 -8.22 -12.03
CA VAL A 813 -36.27 -8.55 -12.62
C VAL A 813 -37.25 -9.02 -11.55
N THR A 814 -38.53 -8.74 -11.74
CA THR A 814 -39.60 -9.18 -10.84
C THR A 814 -40.24 -10.45 -11.38
N ILE A 815 -40.22 -11.54 -10.63
CA ILE A 815 -40.92 -12.78 -10.96
C ILE A 815 -42.25 -12.79 -10.23
N SER A 816 -43.34 -12.81 -10.99
CA SER A 816 -44.70 -12.94 -10.43
C SER A 816 -45.07 -14.42 -10.29
N PRO A 817 -45.75 -14.82 -9.20
CA PRO A 817 -46.18 -16.19 -9.01
C PRO A 817 -47.12 -16.62 -10.12
N ALA A 818 -47.10 -17.91 -10.46
CA ALA A 818 -48.05 -18.45 -11.44
C ALA A 818 -49.46 -18.18 -10.91
N ILE A 819 -50.30 -17.49 -11.69
CA ILE A 819 -51.69 -17.26 -11.33
C ILE A 819 -52.31 -18.65 -11.13
N LEU A 820 -52.63 -19.00 -9.89
CA LEU A 820 -53.52 -20.12 -9.60
C LEU A 820 -54.84 -19.80 -10.29
N THR A 821 -55.07 -20.46 -11.42
CA THR A 821 -56.29 -20.26 -12.20
C THR A 821 -57.51 -20.43 -11.29
N PRO A 822 -58.60 -19.64 -11.50
CA PRO A 822 -59.78 -19.62 -10.62
C PRO A 822 -60.46 -20.98 -10.41
N TYR A 823 -60.07 -22.01 -11.16
CA TYR A 823 -60.67 -23.33 -11.14
C TYR A 823 -60.65 -24.01 -9.76
N LYS A 824 -59.61 -23.80 -8.94
CA LYS A 824 -59.58 -24.40 -7.58
C LYS A 824 -60.58 -23.73 -6.63
N TRP A 825 -60.75 -22.41 -6.72
CA TRP A 825 -61.77 -21.68 -5.97
C TRP A 825 -63.18 -21.94 -6.50
N LEU A 826 -63.33 -22.14 -7.81
CA LEU A 826 -64.60 -22.56 -8.42
C LEU A 826 -64.98 -23.98 -7.97
N VAL A 827 -64.04 -24.92 -7.93
CA VAL A 827 -64.27 -26.29 -7.43
C VAL A 827 -64.56 -26.27 -5.93
N LEU A 828 -63.85 -25.47 -5.13
CA LEU A 828 -64.14 -25.31 -3.71
C LEU A 828 -65.53 -24.67 -3.48
N ALA A 829 -65.89 -23.65 -4.25
CA ALA A 829 -67.21 -23.03 -4.21
C ALA A 829 -68.31 -24.01 -4.66
N ILE A 830 -68.08 -24.81 -5.70
CA ILE A 830 -69.01 -25.87 -6.13
C ILE A 830 -69.14 -26.95 -5.05
N ILE A 831 -68.05 -27.37 -4.41
CA ILE A 831 -68.09 -28.35 -3.30
C ILE A 831 -68.86 -27.77 -2.10
N VAL A 832 -68.64 -26.49 -1.75
CA VAL A 832 -69.39 -25.81 -0.67
C VAL A 832 -70.87 -25.68 -1.03
N VAL A 833 -71.21 -25.31 -2.27
CA VAL A 833 -72.61 -25.23 -2.74
C VAL A 833 -73.26 -26.62 -2.75
N ILE A 834 -72.56 -27.66 -3.19
CA ILE A 834 -73.04 -29.05 -3.15
C ILE A 834 -73.23 -29.51 -1.70
N ALA A 835 -72.32 -29.19 -0.78
CA ALA A 835 -72.43 -29.52 0.64
C ALA A 835 -73.61 -28.81 1.29
N VAL A 836 -73.81 -27.51 1.02
CA VAL A 836 -74.97 -26.73 1.51
C VAL A 836 -76.27 -27.29 0.94
N LEU A 837 -76.31 -27.65 -0.35
CA LEU A 837 -77.49 -28.29 -0.96
C LEU A 837 -77.77 -29.68 -0.38
N LEU A 838 -76.75 -30.49 -0.07
CA LEU A 838 -76.88 -31.78 0.62
C LEU A 838 -77.41 -31.60 2.04
N ILE A 839 -76.90 -30.61 2.78
CA ILE A 839 -77.41 -30.25 4.11
C ILE A 839 -78.88 -29.80 4.03
N PHE A 840 -79.22 -28.92 3.09
CA PHE A 840 -80.62 -28.50 2.87
C PHE A 840 -81.53 -29.67 2.49
N ARG A 841 -81.05 -30.62 1.68
CA ARG A 841 -81.80 -31.80 1.26
C ARG A 841 -81.97 -32.81 2.40
N LEU A 842 -81.00 -32.92 3.31
CA LEU A 842 -81.09 -33.71 4.53
C LEU A 842 -82.03 -33.07 5.56
N MET A 843 -82.04 -31.73 5.67
CA MET A 843 -82.96 -30.99 6.54
C MET A 843 -84.41 -31.08 6.06
N ARG A 844 -84.66 -31.07 4.74
CA ARG A 844 -86.02 -31.18 4.16
C ARG A 844 -86.62 -32.59 4.22
N LYS A 845 -85.82 -33.61 4.57
CA LYS A 845 -86.29 -35.00 4.77
C LYS A 845 -86.66 -35.31 6.23
N ARG A 846 -86.53 -34.34 7.14
CA ARG A 846 -86.85 -34.45 8.58
C ARG A 846 -87.92 -33.46 9.07
N SER A 847 -88.66 -32.82 8.16
CA SER A 847 -89.84 -31.99 8.47
C SER A 847 -91.12 -32.63 7.95
#